data_AF-A0A168NFX9-F1
#
_entry.id   AF-A0A168NFX9-F1
#
_cell.length_a   1.000
_cell.length_b   1.000
_cell.length_c   1.000
_cell.angle_alpha   90.00
_cell.angle_beta   90.00
_cell.angle_gamma   90.00
#
_symmetry.space_group_name_H-M   'P 1'
#
loop_
_entity.id
_entity.type
_entity.pdbx_description
1 polymer ?
#
loop_
_entity_poly.entity_id
_entity_poly.type
_entity_poly.pdbx_seq_one_letter_code
_entity_poly.pdbx_strand_id
1 'polypeptide(L)'
;MVRPLNVTVPKLVPSQRHYANTLKLLIAAETAGIKINQLPGDNLTVVLDDVTILDPNVAVRYILDATKFDLFESLAIEKESTSFGPLINKKKYDAVLKDINQFMEEYPVFANTDKLTAVDIIYFGSLYEALSEVDAAKYPKVAAWVHLTSQAPAVKAAVETIGQQVQAKAPKKKHQATEKKVTEVTPLAELNQATQKLNGEAFYKPKIQTGKLLPVEGERNVLVTSALPYVNNIPHLGNIVGSTLSADVYARYCRVRGYNTLYICGTDEYGTATETKALEEGVSCQALCDKYHTIHASVYKWFDLSFDHFGRTTTEKQTQITQDIFKKVNENGYVVQDTMTQLFCEQCQRFLADRYVEGICPNCLYDDARGDQCDACGRLLNATELVKPRCKLDGNSPITKDSRHLFLDLGKLQGQIEAFNTKSHAEGKWSANGINITGSWLKEGLRPRCITRDLKWGTPVPLEGFEDKVFYVWFDACIGYPSITATYTDDWEKWWKNPNNVKLYQFMGKDNVPFHSVIFPGTELATKEDWTLVHHISTTEYLNYEGGKFSKSRNVGVFGTNAEETGIPPSVWRYYLLSGRPESSDSMFTWNEFITKNNTELLNNLGNFVNRAIKFVLAKYDGVLPPASETPLDGALEKGLVKDVNELLAQYVDQLEQVKLRAGLATAMAISARGNLYLQESNLSNSLYNDQRAQCNAVVTTAINLIYILSSLISPYMPATSESISRQINAPLRLIPNAFTYDILAGHKLNGSEYLFTRIDEKMEDVWKAKYGGNDKK
;
A
#
# COMPACT_ATOMS: atom_id res chain seq x y z
N MET A 1 9.13 -40.73 15.87
CA MET A 1 9.63 -40.53 14.48
C MET A 1 10.11 -39.09 14.38
N VAL A 2 11.42 -38.88 14.21
CA VAL A 2 11.99 -37.53 13.98
C VAL A 2 11.58 -37.09 12.57
N ARG A 3 10.77 -36.04 12.47
CA ARG A 3 10.35 -35.48 11.17
C ARG A 3 11.53 -34.72 10.54
N PRO A 4 11.74 -34.82 9.21
CA PRO A 4 12.81 -34.08 8.56
C PRO A 4 12.48 -32.58 8.50
N LEU A 5 13.46 -31.73 8.78
CA LEU A 5 13.42 -30.28 8.62
C LEU A 5 13.65 -29.93 7.15
N ASN A 6 12.70 -29.25 6.50
CA ASN A 6 12.90 -28.80 5.13
C ASN A 6 13.56 -27.42 5.16
N VAL A 7 14.84 -27.36 4.76
CA VAL A 7 15.60 -26.12 4.63
C VAL A 7 15.80 -25.84 3.16
N THR A 8 15.22 -24.76 2.65
CA THR A 8 15.51 -24.31 1.29
C THR A 8 16.73 -23.40 1.36
N VAL A 9 17.77 -23.69 0.57
CA VAL A 9 19.04 -22.94 0.61
C VAL A 9 19.33 -22.26 -0.74
N PRO A 10 19.85 -21.02 -0.74
CA PRO A 10 20.42 -20.40 -1.93
C PRO A 10 21.70 -21.10 -2.38
N LYS A 11 22.12 -20.88 -3.63
CA LYS A 11 23.45 -21.32 -4.09
C LYS A 11 24.53 -20.77 -3.15
N LEU A 12 25.19 -21.67 -2.43
CA LEU A 12 26.19 -21.31 -1.43
C LEU A 12 27.48 -20.81 -2.10
N VAL A 13 27.82 -19.55 -1.84
CA VAL A 13 29.12 -18.98 -2.17
C VAL A 13 29.78 -18.58 -0.85
N PRO A 14 31.01 -19.04 -0.54
CA PRO A 14 31.72 -18.60 0.65
C PRO A 14 31.92 -17.07 0.58
N SER A 15 31.66 -16.36 1.68
CA SER A 15 31.58 -14.89 1.83
C SER A 15 30.21 -14.20 1.65
N GLN A 16 29.09 -14.90 1.83
CA GLN A 16 27.73 -14.29 1.88
C GLN A 16 26.97 -14.67 3.16
N ARG A 17 26.07 -13.78 3.62
CA ARG A 17 25.23 -13.96 4.84
C ARG A 17 24.45 -15.29 4.87
N HIS A 18 24.10 -15.82 3.70
CA HIS A 18 23.41 -17.11 3.58
C HIS A 18 24.29 -18.32 3.94
N TYR A 19 25.62 -18.21 3.82
CA TYR A 19 26.55 -19.26 4.26
C TYR A 19 26.54 -19.41 5.79
N ALA A 20 26.70 -18.30 6.51
CA ALA A 20 26.63 -18.28 7.98
C ALA A 20 25.30 -18.80 8.51
N ASN A 21 24.19 -18.36 7.90
CA ASN A 21 22.86 -18.78 8.32
C ASN A 21 22.58 -20.27 8.03
N THR A 22 23.07 -20.79 6.90
CA THR A 22 22.98 -22.23 6.59
C THR A 22 23.82 -23.05 7.57
N LEU A 23 25.03 -22.59 7.89
CA LEU A 23 25.90 -23.23 8.86
C LEU A 23 25.27 -23.30 10.26
N LYS A 24 24.65 -22.21 10.73
CA LYS A 24 23.90 -22.18 12.00
C LYS A 24 22.85 -23.31 12.07
N LEU A 25 22.06 -23.46 11.01
CA LEU A 25 20.98 -24.45 10.95
C LEU A 25 21.50 -25.89 10.86
N LEU A 26 22.56 -26.12 10.09
CA LEU A 26 23.22 -27.42 10.02
C LEU A 26 23.75 -27.85 11.39
N ILE A 27 24.45 -26.95 12.10
CA ILE A 27 24.96 -27.26 13.45
C ILE A 27 23.80 -27.53 14.43
N ALA A 28 22.73 -26.74 14.38
CA ALA A 28 21.55 -26.94 15.24
C ALA A 28 20.87 -28.28 14.99
N ALA A 29 20.69 -28.66 13.72
CA ALA A 29 20.06 -29.93 13.38
C ALA A 29 20.91 -31.14 13.74
N GLU A 30 22.23 -31.08 13.52
CA GLU A 30 23.17 -32.11 13.96
C GLU A 30 23.17 -32.24 15.50
N THR A 31 23.09 -31.11 16.21
CA THR A 31 23.00 -31.09 17.68
C THR A 31 21.69 -31.71 18.18
N ALA A 32 20.58 -31.47 17.49
CA ALA A 32 19.25 -32.00 17.85
C ALA A 32 18.94 -33.39 17.25
N GLY A 33 19.83 -33.98 16.45
CA GLY A 33 19.60 -35.25 15.75
C GLY A 33 18.48 -35.17 14.70
N ILE A 34 18.26 -34.00 14.11
CA ILE A 34 17.22 -33.74 13.12
C ILE A 34 17.80 -33.85 11.70
N LYS A 35 17.10 -34.57 10.81
CA LYS A 35 17.50 -34.67 9.41
C LYS A 35 17.09 -33.41 8.65
N ILE A 36 18.03 -32.73 8.01
CA ILE A 36 17.75 -31.61 7.09
C ILE A 36 17.56 -32.14 5.66
N ASN A 37 16.43 -31.81 5.04
CA ASN A 37 16.22 -31.91 3.61
C ASN A 37 16.54 -30.56 2.97
N GLN A 38 17.61 -30.50 2.20
CA GLN A 38 17.99 -29.29 1.48
C GLN A 38 17.29 -29.22 0.12
N LEU A 39 16.51 -28.16 -0.10
CA LEU A 39 15.86 -27.90 -1.37
C LEU A 39 16.56 -26.74 -2.11
N PRO A 40 16.73 -26.81 -3.44
CA PRO A 40 17.25 -25.69 -4.22
C PRO A 40 16.28 -24.49 -4.16
N GLY A 41 16.78 -23.31 -3.81
CA GLY A 41 16.03 -22.04 -3.90
C GLY A 41 16.97 -20.84 -4.01
N ASP A 42 16.43 -19.63 -4.01
CA ASP A 42 17.22 -18.37 -4.02
C ASP A 42 17.20 -17.64 -2.66
N ASN A 43 16.39 -18.11 -1.71
CA ASN A 43 16.26 -17.58 -0.35
C ASN A 43 16.47 -18.69 0.68
N LEU A 44 16.96 -18.33 1.88
CA LEU A 44 17.01 -19.26 3.01
C LEU A 44 15.65 -19.28 3.71
N THR A 45 14.90 -20.38 3.57
CA THR A 45 13.61 -20.58 4.24
C THR A 45 13.65 -21.86 5.05
N VAL A 46 13.27 -21.77 6.34
CA VAL A 46 13.17 -22.92 7.23
C VAL A 46 11.69 -23.25 7.41
N VAL A 47 11.26 -24.42 6.93
CA VAL A 47 9.89 -24.89 7.09
C VAL A 47 9.86 -25.92 8.21
N LEU A 48 9.18 -25.57 9.30
CA LEU A 48 8.99 -26.37 10.50
C LEU A 48 7.51 -26.73 10.61
N ASP A 49 7.16 -27.98 10.31
CA ASP A 49 5.77 -28.43 10.20
C ASP A 49 4.97 -27.54 9.22
N ASP A 50 4.13 -26.63 9.73
CA ASP A 50 3.29 -25.69 8.96
C ASP A 50 3.73 -24.21 9.11
N VAL A 51 4.83 -23.95 9.81
CA VAL A 51 5.36 -22.61 10.07
C VAL A 51 6.60 -22.35 9.23
N THR A 52 6.58 -21.26 8.48
CA THR A 52 7.77 -20.78 7.75
C THR A 52 8.51 -19.77 8.62
N ILE A 53 9.71 -20.15 9.08
CA ILE A 53 10.60 -19.25 9.81
C ILE A 53 11.61 -18.65 8.82
N LEU A 54 11.61 -17.32 8.75
CA LEU A 54 12.52 -16.54 7.90
C LEU A 54 13.79 -16.12 8.65
N ASP A 55 13.74 -16.05 9.99
CA ASP A 55 14.89 -15.68 10.82
C ASP A 55 15.69 -16.93 11.27
N PRO A 56 16.98 -17.05 10.90
CA PRO A 56 17.80 -18.21 11.22
C PRO A 56 18.15 -18.33 12.70
N ASN A 57 18.25 -17.22 13.45
CA ASN A 57 18.53 -17.26 14.89
C ASN A 57 17.28 -17.77 15.64
N VAL A 58 16.08 -17.35 15.22
CA VAL A 58 14.81 -17.89 15.72
C VAL A 58 14.68 -19.38 15.42
N ALA A 59 15.05 -19.80 14.21
CA ALA A 59 15.03 -21.22 13.83
C ALA A 59 16.00 -22.08 14.66
N VAL A 60 17.21 -21.60 14.95
CA VAL A 60 18.16 -22.30 15.86
C VAL A 60 17.56 -22.49 17.25
N ARG A 61 16.95 -21.45 17.82
CA ARG A 61 16.31 -21.53 19.14
C ARG A 61 15.16 -22.54 19.16
N TYR A 62 14.37 -22.55 18.09
CA TYR A 62 13.25 -23.48 17.94
C TYR A 62 13.74 -24.94 17.83
N ILE A 63 14.76 -25.19 17.02
CA ILE A 63 15.34 -26.52 16.80
C ILE A 63 15.89 -27.14 18.10
N LEU A 64 16.51 -26.32 18.95
CA LEU A 64 17.08 -26.77 20.22
C LEU A 64 16.08 -26.86 21.37
N ASP A 65 14.78 -26.65 21.12
CA ASP A 65 13.74 -26.58 22.16
C ASP A 65 14.13 -25.63 23.32
N ALA A 66 14.71 -24.48 22.96
CA ALA A 66 15.10 -23.44 23.92
C ALA A 66 13.87 -22.63 24.38
N THR A 67 12.85 -23.33 24.87
CA THR A 67 11.56 -22.78 25.32
C THR A 67 11.62 -22.17 26.73
N LYS A 68 12.77 -22.28 27.42
CA LYS A 68 13.03 -21.55 28.66
C LYS A 68 13.60 -20.17 28.36
N PHE A 69 12.94 -19.14 28.89
CA PHE A 69 13.37 -17.76 28.75
C PHE A 69 14.58 -17.50 29.67
N ASP A 70 15.79 -17.56 29.11
CA ASP A 70 17.00 -17.05 29.75
C ASP A 70 17.28 -15.62 29.27
N LEU A 71 17.34 -14.69 30.21
CA LEU A 71 17.51 -13.25 29.93
C LEU A 71 18.89 -12.97 29.32
N PHE A 72 19.93 -13.68 29.75
CA PHE A 72 21.29 -13.44 29.30
C PHE A 72 21.54 -14.07 27.92
N GLU A 73 20.97 -15.26 27.64
CA GLU A 73 20.98 -15.84 26.29
C GLU A 73 20.21 -14.94 25.31
N SER A 74 19.06 -14.40 25.71
CA SER A 74 18.26 -13.49 24.88
C SER A 74 19.03 -12.20 24.57
N LEU A 75 19.70 -11.61 25.58
CA LEU A 75 20.56 -10.45 25.41
C LEU A 75 21.74 -10.73 24.45
N ALA A 76 22.37 -11.90 24.56
CA ALA A 76 23.47 -12.28 23.68
C ALA A 76 23.01 -12.40 22.22
N ILE A 77 21.88 -13.07 21.96
CA ILE A 77 21.34 -13.24 20.61
C ILE A 77 20.92 -11.88 20.01
N GLU A 78 20.34 -10.99 20.82
CA GLU A 78 20.02 -9.62 20.40
C GLU A 78 21.29 -8.81 20.07
N LYS A 79 22.33 -8.94 20.89
CA LYS A 79 23.62 -8.25 20.68
C LYS A 79 24.33 -8.74 19.41
N GLU A 80 24.24 -10.03 19.10
CA GLU A 80 24.71 -10.58 17.82
C GLU A 80 24.01 -9.90 16.64
N SER A 81 22.69 -9.74 16.70
CA SER A 81 21.91 -9.18 15.60
C SER A 81 22.07 -7.66 15.45
N THR A 82 22.15 -6.93 16.55
CA THR A 82 22.11 -5.45 16.59
C THR A 82 23.49 -4.80 16.58
N SER A 83 24.51 -5.47 17.15
CA SER A 83 25.83 -4.87 17.38
C SER A 83 26.92 -5.58 16.57
N PHE A 84 27.01 -6.90 16.65
CA PHE A 84 28.10 -7.67 16.04
C PHE A 84 27.86 -7.95 14.56
N GLY A 85 26.65 -8.31 14.17
CA GLY A 85 26.23 -8.56 12.79
C GLY A 85 26.58 -7.40 11.84
N PRO A 86 26.27 -6.13 12.19
CA PRO A 86 26.71 -4.98 11.40
C PRO A 86 28.22 -4.85 11.22
N LEU A 87 29.02 -5.22 12.24
CA LEU A 87 30.48 -5.19 12.15
C LEU A 87 31.04 -6.32 11.28
N ILE A 88 30.47 -7.53 11.42
CA ILE A 88 30.80 -8.71 10.59
C ILE A 88 30.50 -8.41 9.13
N ASN A 89 29.33 -7.83 8.84
CA ASN A 89 28.94 -7.45 7.47
C ASN A 89 29.84 -6.37 6.86
N LYS A 90 30.40 -5.49 7.68
CA LYS A 90 31.39 -4.48 7.28
C LYS A 90 32.83 -5.02 7.24
N LYS A 91 33.03 -6.33 7.42
CA LYS A 91 34.33 -7.00 7.52
C LYS A 91 35.28 -6.41 8.59
N LYS A 92 34.72 -5.84 9.65
CA LYS A 92 35.48 -5.30 10.79
C LYS A 92 35.81 -6.41 11.80
N TYR A 93 36.50 -7.45 11.35
CA TYR A 93 36.69 -8.69 12.10
C TYR A 93 37.51 -8.53 13.39
N ASP A 94 38.57 -7.73 13.39
CA ASP A 94 39.36 -7.46 14.60
C ASP A 94 38.54 -6.71 15.67
N ALA A 95 37.74 -5.72 15.25
CA ALA A 95 36.86 -4.98 16.15
C ALA A 95 35.76 -5.86 16.76
N VAL A 96 35.11 -6.70 15.95
CA VAL A 96 34.04 -7.57 16.47
C VAL A 96 34.59 -8.68 17.38
N LEU A 97 35.76 -9.26 17.08
CA LEU A 97 36.38 -10.25 17.96
C LEU A 97 36.82 -9.64 19.30
N LYS A 98 37.29 -8.39 19.29
CA LYS A 98 37.58 -7.63 20.51
C LYS A 98 36.32 -7.42 21.37
N ASP A 99 35.24 -6.94 20.75
CA ASP A 99 34.00 -6.64 21.47
C ASP A 99 33.32 -7.91 22.01
N ILE A 100 33.41 -9.01 21.26
CA ILE A 100 32.91 -10.32 21.71
C ILE A 100 33.78 -10.89 22.83
N ASN A 101 35.10 -10.73 22.77
CA ASN A 101 35.98 -11.15 23.87
C ASN A 101 35.64 -10.43 25.17
N GLN A 102 35.43 -9.11 25.11
CA GLN A 102 34.98 -8.33 26.27
C GLN A 102 33.59 -8.81 26.76
N PHE A 103 32.66 -9.04 25.84
CA PHE A 103 31.34 -9.55 26.19
C PHE A 103 31.38 -10.92 26.86
N MET A 104 32.27 -11.81 26.43
CA MET A 104 32.52 -13.13 27.05
C MET A 104 33.17 -13.02 28.45
N GLU A 105 33.86 -11.92 28.76
CA GLU A 105 34.39 -11.66 30.10
C GLU A 105 33.30 -11.16 31.05
N GLU A 106 32.37 -10.35 30.53
CA GLU A 106 31.30 -9.73 31.31
C GLU A 106 30.10 -10.65 31.54
N TYR A 107 29.81 -11.58 30.62
CA TYR A 107 28.59 -12.40 30.64
C TYR A 107 28.91 -13.90 30.49
N PRO A 108 28.55 -14.75 31.48
CA PRO A 108 28.83 -16.18 31.46
C PRO A 108 27.78 -16.97 30.66
N VAL A 109 27.52 -16.57 29.41
CA VAL A 109 26.50 -17.17 28.52
C VAL A 109 27.04 -18.19 27.53
N PHE A 110 28.36 -18.27 27.41
CA PHE A 110 29.04 -19.23 26.53
C PHE A 110 29.42 -20.45 27.35
N ALA A 111 28.93 -21.62 26.95
CA ALA A 111 28.98 -22.81 27.79
C ALA A 111 30.37 -23.47 27.77
N ASN A 112 30.94 -23.71 28.96
CA ASN A 112 32.07 -24.61 29.18
C ASN A 112 31.57 -26.04 29.49
N THR A 113 30.62 -26.56 28.71
CA THR A 113 30.02 -27.89 28.96
C THR A 113 29.95 -28.71 27.69
N ASP A 114 29.78 -30.03 27.81
CA ASP A 114 29.77 -31.00 26.70
C ASP A 114 28.62 -30.83 25.69
N LYS A 115 27.79 -29.79 25.81
CA LYS A 115 26.62 -29.51 24.97
C LYS A 115 26.63 -28.07 24.44
N LEU A 116 26.34 -27.92 23.15
CA LEU A 116 26.21 -26.62 22.49
C LEU A 116 24.88 -25.94 22.84
N THR A 117 24.93 -24.68 23.23
CA THR A 117 23.74 -23.83 23.41
C THR A 117 23.34 -23.14 22.10
N ALA A 118 22.15 -22.52 22.07
CA ALA A 118 21.74 -21.69 20.95
C ALA A 118 22.70 -20.50 20.72
N VAL A 119 23.21 -19.91 21.80
CA VAL A 119 24.19 -18.82 21.74
C VAL A 119 25.49 -19.30 21.09
N ASP A 120 26.00 -20.48 21.47
CA ASP A 120 27.23 -21.05 20.89
C ASP A 120 27.08 -21.26 19.38
N ILE A 121 25.95 -21.83 18.94
CA ILE A 121 25.70 -22.11 17.53
C ILE A 121 25.56 -20.82 16.72
N ILE A 122 24.80 -19.84 17.23
CA ILE A 122 24.57 -18.56 16.55
C ILE A 122 25.88 -17.80 16.40
N TYR A 123 26.65 -17.65 17.48
CA TYR A 123 27.92 -16.92 17.43
C TYR A 123 28.95 -17.62 16.56
N PHE A 124 29.08 -18.96 16.68
CA PHE A 124 30.05 -19.70 15.88
C PHE A 124 29.73 -19.62 14.39
N GLY A 125 28.46 -19.79 14.01
CA GLY A 125 28.02 -19.66 12.62
C GLY A 125 28.24 -18.26 12.05
N SER A 126 28.02 -17.21 12.84
CA SER A 126 28.25 -15.80 12.43
C SER A 126 29.73 -15.44 12.32
N LEU A 127 30.59 -16.00 13.18
CA LEU A 127 32.02 -15.69 13.22
C LEU A 127 32.87 -16.62 12.33
N TYR A 128 32.29 -17.67 11.76
CA TYR A 128 33.05 -18.70 11.04
C TYR A 128 33.99 -18.13 9.95
N GLU A 129 33.55 -17.13 9.19
CA GLU A 129 34.39 -16.44 8.20
C GLU A 129 35.49 -15.60 8.89
N ALA A 130 35.13 -14.82 9.91
CA ALA A 130 36.06 -13.98 10.66
C ALA A 130 37.19 -14.79 11.32
N LEU A 131 36.88 -15.98 11.82
CA LEU A 131 37.83 -16.92 12.44
C LEU A 131 38.84 -17.53 11.44
N SER A 132 38.56 -17.42 10.13
CA SER A 132 39.51 -17.82 9.08
C SER A 132 40.42 -16.68 8.61
N GLU A 133 40.06 -15.43 8.88
CA GLU A 133 40.77 -14.23 8.44
C GLU A 133 41.58 -13.53 9.55
N VAL A 134 41.20 -13.71 10.82
CA VAL A 134 41.85 -13.08 11.97
C VAL A 134 42.29 -14.14 12.97
N ASP A 135 43.51 -14.02 13.46
CA ASP A 135 44.05 -14.89 14.49
C ASP A 135 43.31 -14.66 15.83
N ALA A 136 42.44 -15.61 16.18
CA ALA A 136 41.67 -15.59 17.42
C ALA A 136 42.56 -15.67 18.68
N ALA A 137 43.84 -16.09 18.57
CA ALA A 137 44.76 -16.16 19.72
C ALA A 137 45.01 -14.80 20.40
N LYS A 138 44.73 -13.69 19.71
CA LYS A 138 44.74 -12.33 20.27
C LYS A 138 43.66 -12.10 21.33
N TYR A 139 42.63 -12.94 21.37
CA TYR A 139 41.43 -12.79 22.20
C TYR A 139 41.22 -14.06 23.03
N PRO A 140 41.80 -14.15 24.24
CA PRO A 140 41.90 -15.41 24.99
C PRO A 140 40.58 -16.12 25.25
N LYS A 141 39.48 -15.39 25.51
CA LYS A 141 38.16 -15.99 25.75
C LYS A 141 37.57 -16.56 24.47
N VAL A 142 37.66 -15.81 23.37
CA VAL A 142 37.20 -16.26 22.06
C VAL A 142 38.03 -17.47 21.61
N ALA A 143 39.36 -17.44 21.77
CA ALA A 143 40.23 -18.56 21.41
C ALA A 143 39.88 -19.84 22.17
N ALA A 144 39.68 -19.75 23.50
CA ALA A 144 39.30 -20.89 24.32
C ALA A 144 37.92 -21.45 23.94
N TRP A 145 36.94 -20.56 23.73
CA TRP A 145 35.59 -20.94 23.32
C TRP A 145 35.60 -21.59 21.92
N VAL A 146 36.23 -20.98 20.91
CA VAL A 146 36.34 -21.54 19.55
C VAL A 146 37.03 -22.90 19.56
N HIS A 147 38.07 -23.07 20.37
CA HIS A 147 38.75 -24.37 20.50
C HIS A 147 37.81 -25.47 20.98
N LEU A 148 36.94 -25.18 21.95
CA LEU A 148 35.94 -26.11 22.46
C LEU A 148 34.80 -26.33 21.45
N THR A 149 34.19 -25.26 20.93
CA THR A 149 33.05 -25.32 20.02
C THR A 149 33.40 -26.02 18.70
N SER A 150 34.57 -25.75 18.12
CA SER A 150 35.02 -26.39 16.87
C SER A 150 35.31 -27.89 17.03
N GLN A 151 35.52 -28.37 18.26
CA GLN A 151 35.73 -29.80 18.53
C GLN A 151 34.43 -30.59 18.62
N ALA A 152 33.30 -29.92 18.80
CA ALA A 152 31.99 -30.55 18.92
C ALA A 152 31.65 -31.38 17.65
N PRO A 153 31.21 -32.63 17.79
CA PRO A 153 30.89 -33.50 16.65
C PRO A 153 29.92 -32.88 15.65
N ALA A 154 28.87 -32.21 16.16
CA ALA A 154 27.87 -31.52 15.34
C ALA A 154 28.46 -30.39 14.49
N VAL A 155 29.43 -29.64 15.03
CA VAL A 155 30.12 -28.57 14.31
C VAL A 155 31.00 -29.13 13.21
N LYS A 156 31.76 -30.20 13.50
CA LYS A 156 32.59 -30.86 12.48
C LYS A 156 31.77 -31.41 11.32
N ALA A 157 30.67 -32.12 11.62
CA ALA A 157 29.77 -32.67 10.62
C ALA A 157 29.13 -31.58 9.74
N ALA A 158 28.67 -30.48 10.36
CA ALA A 158 28.08 -29.35 9.64
C ALA A 158 29.09 -28.62 8.73
N VAL A 159 30.31 -28.40 9.22
CA VAL A 159 31.40 -27.78 8.45
C VAL A 159 31.85 -28.65 7.27
N GLU A 160 31.92 -29.97 7.46
CA GLU A 160 32.23 -30.90 6.38
C GLU A 160 31.11 -30.89 5.31
N THR A 161 29.86 -30.95 5.76
CA THR A 161 28.67 -30.92 4.88
C THR A 161 28.61 -29.65 4.04
N ILE A 162 28.81 -28.48 4.64
CA ILE A 162 28.79 -27.20 3.91
C ILE A 162 30.02 -27.06 2.99
N GLY A 163 31.17 -27.60 3.38
CA GLY A 163 32.39 -27.61 2.58
C GLY A 163 32.27 -28.45 1.30
N GLN A 164 31.61 -29.61 1.36
CA GLN A 164 31.33 -30.45 0.19
C GLN A 164 30.42 -29.74 -0.83
N GLN A 165 29.51 -28.87 -0.37
CA GLN A 165 28.61 -28.11 -1.25
C GLN A 165 29.28 -26.95 -1.97
N VAL A 166 30.29 -26.34 -1.35
CA VAL A 166 31.07 -25.24 -1.93
C VAL A 166 32.11 -25.72 -2.95
N GLN A 167 32.59 -26.97 -2.85
CA GLN A 167 33.60 -27.55 -3.75
C GLN A 167 33.07 -28.05 -5.11
N ALA A 168 31.75 -28.07 -5.33
CA ALA A 168 31.15 -28.40 -6.63
C ALA A 168 31.42 -27.28 -7.67
N LYS A 169 32.60 -27.33 -8.29
CA LYS A 169 33.06 -26.40 -9.34
C LYS A 169 32.06 -26.33 -10.51
N ALA A 170 31.42 -25.17 -10.70
CA ALA A 170 30.98 -24.72 -12.02
C ALA A 170 32.14 -23.96 -12.71
N PRO A 171 32.42 -24.18 -14.00
CA PRO A 171 33.51 -23.52 -14.69
C PRO A 171 33.24 -22.01 -14.84
N LYS A 172 34.19 -21.19 -14.37
CA LYS A 172 34.17 -19.73 -14.52
C LYS A 172 34.27 -19.36 -16.00
N LYS A 173 33.19 -18.88 -16.62
CA LYS A 173 33.30 -17.99 -17.78
C LYS A 173 33.78 -16.63 -17.26
N LYS A 174 35.00 -16.23 -17.64
CA LYS A 174 35.47 -14.85 -17.50
C LYS A 174 34.53 -13.96 -18.31
N HIS A 175 33.62 -13.27 -17.66
CA HIS A 175 33.00 -12.08 -18.23
C HIS A 175 34.04 -10.97 -18.18
N GLN A 176 34.69 -10.71 -19.33
CA GLN A 176 35.19 -9.37 -19.59
C GLN A 176 34.00 -8.42 -19.56
N ALA A 177 34.14 -7.32 -18.83
CA ALA A 177 33.19 -6.22 -18.86
C ALA A 177 33.21 -5.61 -20.27
N THR A 178 32.37 -6.13 -21.16
CA THR A 178 31.87 -5.34 -22.28
C THR A 178 30.67 -4.59 -21.77
N GLU A 179 30.77 -3.26 -21.72
CA GLU A 179 29.62 -2.36 -21.66
C GLU A 179 28.57 -2.85 -22.66
N LYS A 180 27.46 -3.40 -22.15
CA LYS A 180 26.31 -3.67 -23.00
C LYS A 180 25.77 -2.31 -23.40
N LYS A 181 26.02 -1.94 -24.66
CA LYS A 181 25.17 -0.99 -25.38
C LYS A 181 23.72 -1.34 -25.05
N VAL A 182 23.01 -0.38 -24.48
CA VAL A 182 21.55 -0.39 -24.40
C VAL A 182 21.08 -0.60 -25.84
N THR A 183 20.62 -1.82 -26.16
CA THR A 183 19.90 -2.08 -27.40
C THR A 183 18.70 -1.14 -27.40
N GLU A 184 18.60 -0.28 -28.42
CA GLU A 184 17.39 0.48 -28.69
C GLU A 184 16.21 -0.49 -28.65
N VAL A 185 15.33 -0.29 -27.66
CA VAL A 185 14.09 -1.04 -27.55
C VAL A 185 13.21 -0.50 -28.67
N THR A 186 13.13 -1.20 -29.79
CA THR A 186 12.07 -0.94 -30.76
C THR A 186 10.74 -1.15 -30.01
N PRO A 187 9.85 -0.15 -29.95
CA PRO A 187 8.56 -0.33 -29.30
C PRO A 187 7.84 -1.54 -29.91
N LEU A 188 7.21 -2.36 -29.07
CA LEU A 188 6.34 -3.42 -29.57
C LEU A 188 5.27 -2.82 -30.50
N ALA A 189 4.93 -3.55 -31.55
CA ALA A 189 3.88 -3.12 -32.47
C ALA A 189 2.56 -2.91 -31.72
N GLU A 190 1.77 -1.95 -32.20
CA GLU A 190 0.36 -1.80 -31.81
C GLU A 190 -0.43 -3.08 -32.10
N LEU A 191 -1.64 -3.18 -31.53
CA LEU A 191 -2.51 -4.33 -31.75
C LEU A 191 -2.81 -4.53 -33.25
N ASN A 192 -2.48 -5.70 -33.77
CA ASN A 192 -2.73 -6.07 -35.17
C ASN A 192 -3.96 -6.97 -35.27
N GLN A 193 -5.11 -6.35 -35.53
CA GLN A 193 -6.40 -7.04 -35.66
C GLN A 193 -6.41 -8.10 -36.77
N ALA A 194 -5.62 -7.94 -37.84
CA ALA A 194 -5.59 -8.90 -38.95
C ALA A 194 -5.02 -10.27 -38.54
N THR A 195 -4.20 -10.32 -37.50
CA THR A 195 -3.58 -11.54 -36.99
C THR A 195 -4.17 -12.02 -35.66
N GLN A 196 -5.22 -11.35 -35.17
CA GLN A 196 -5.96 -11.75 -33.99
C GLN A 196 -6.92 -12.91 -34.30
N LYS A 197 -6.83 -13.97 -33.51
CA LYS A 197 -7.85 -15.02 -33.42
C LYS A 197 -8.34 -15.04 -31.99
N LEU A 198 -9.53 -14.49 -31.76
CA LEU A 198 -10.04 -14.21 -30.42
C LEU A 198 -11.53 -14.55 -30.31
N ASN A 199 -11.98 -14.89 -29.10
CA ASN A 199 -13.41 -14.96 -28.78
C ASN A 199 -13.98 -13.55 -28.52
N GLY A 200 -14.96 -13.13 -29.32
CA GLY A 200 -15.43 -11.74 -29.40
C GLY A 200 -16.19 -11.20 -28.17
N GLU A 201 -16.60 -12.06 -27.25
CA GLU A 201 -17.40 -11.69 -26.07
C GLU A 201 -16.55 -11.33 -24.84
N ALA A 202 -15.25 -11.66 -24.85
CA ALA A 202 -14.40 -11.53 -23.67
C ALA A 202 -13.78 -10.14 -23.46
N PHE A 203 -13.94 -9.23 -24.43
CA PHE A 203 -13.22 -7.94 -24.43
C PHE A 203 -13.89 -6.91 -23.54
N TYR A 204 -13.06 -6.17 -22.82
CA TYR A 204 -13.50 -4.94 -22.19
C TYR A 204 -13.72 -3.87 -23.25
N LYS A 205 -14.96 -3.38 -23.35
CA LYS A 205 -15.33 -2.23 -24.16
C LYS A 205 -15.63 -1.07 -23.20
N PRO A 206 -14.82 -0.01 -23.17
CA PRO A 206 -15.13 1.15 -22.35
C PRO A 206 -16.51 1.69 -22.69
N LYS A 207 -17.39 1.85 -21.69
CA LYS A 207 -18.75 2.38 -21.87
C LYS A 207 -18.76 3.88 -22.25
N ILE A 208 -17.63 4.57 -22.10
CA ILE A 208 -17.46 5.97 -22.49
C ILE A 208 -17.12 6.03 -23.98
N GLN A 209 -18.13 5.91 -24.85
CA GLN A 209 -17.92 6.10 -26.30
C GLN A 209 -18.74 7.25 -26.90
N THR A 210 -19.72 7.84 -26.21
CA THR A 210 -20.60 8.85 -26.83
C THR A 210 -21.11 9.99 -25.91
N GLY A 211 -20.63 10.14 -24.66
CA GLY A 211 -21.12 11.21 -23.77
C GLY A 211 -20.64 11.15 -22.32
N LYS A 212 -21.34 11.85 -21.41
CA LYS A 212 -21.15 11.75 -19.95
C LYS A 212 -21.73 10.45 -19.44
N LEU A 213 -21.04 9.78 -18.51
CA LEU A 213 -21.51 8.53 -17.92
C LEU A 213 -22.67 8.80 -16.95
N LEU A 214 -23.82 8.19 -17.22
CA LEU A 214 -25.02 8.26 -16.39
C LEU A 214 -25.45 6.86 -15.94
N PRO A 215 -26.22 6.73 -14.86
CA PRO A 215 -26.78 5.46 -14.44
C PRO A 215 -27.74 4.91 -15.51
N VAL A 216 -27.72 3.61 -15.71
CA VAL A 216 -28.62 2.88 -16.61
C VAL A 216 -29.58 2.05 -15.76
N GLU A 217 -30.88 2.22 -15.99
CA GLU A 217 -31.92 1.48 -15.26
C GLU A 217 -31.81 -0.02 -15.50
N GLY A 218 -31.96 -0.82 -14.45
CA GLY A 218 -31.83 -2.28 -14.52
C GLY A 218 -30.39 -2.82 -14.60
N GLU A 219 -29.38 -1.93 -14.71
CA GLU A 219 -27.97 -2.30 -14.62
C GLU A 219 -27.36 -1.92 -13.26
N ARG A 220 -26.18 -2.47 -12.94
CA ARG A 220 -25.46 -2.10 -11.72
C ARG A 220 -24.74 -0.75 -11.91
N ASN A 221 -25.21 0.27 -11.20
CA ASN A 221 -24.61 1.61 -11.18
C ASN A 221 -23.84 1.85 -9.88
N VAL A 222 -22.55 2.13 -10.02
CA VAL A 222 -21.60 2.27 -8.90
C VAL A 222 -21.02 3.67 -8.95
N LEU A 223 -21.32 4.46 -7.94
CA LEU A 223 -20.69 5.75 -7.72
C LEU A 223 -19.53 5.53 -6.74
N VAL A 224 -18.32 5.91 -7.14
CA VAL A 224 -17.13 5.78 -6.30
C VAL A 224 -16.64 7.19 -5.97
N THR A 225 -16.40 7.45 -4.69
CA THR A 225 -15.66 8.64 -4.26
C THR A 225 -14.45 8.27 -3.41
N SER A 226 -13.42 9.10 -3.52
CA SER A 226 -12.27 9.09 -2.63
C SER A 226 -12.29 10.38 -1.82
N ALA A 227 -11.94 10.30 -0.53
CA ALA A 227 -11.85 11.47 0.33
C ALA A 227 -11.04 12.59 -0.34
N LEU A 228 -11.63 13.78 -0.41
CA LEU A 228 -11.04 14.93 -1.07
C LEU A 228 -9.71 15.30 -0.37
N PRO A 229 -8.54 15.16 -1.03
CA PRO A 229 -7.29 15.63 -0.48
C PRO A 229 -7.34 17.14 -0.21
N TYR A 230 -6.86 17.53 0.97
CA TYR A 230 -6.72 18.94 1.30
C TYR A 230 -5.60 19.58 0.47
N VAL A 231 -5.91 20.69 -0.22
CA VAL A 231 -5.08 21.23 -1.29
C VAL A 231 -3.75 21.83 -0.81
N ASN A 232 -3.61 22.21 0.46
CA ASN A 232 -2.47 23.02 0.89
C ASN A 232 -1.14 22.25 1.02
N ASN A 233 -1.08 20.97 0.68
CA ASN A 233 0.08 20.11 0.87
C ASN A 233 0.22 19.06 -0.25
N ILE A 234 1.47 18.69 -0.57
CA ILE A 234 1.73 17.56 -1.48
C ILE A 234 1.29 16.26 -0.77
N PRO A 235 0.52 15.37 -1.43
CA PRO A 235 0.09 14.13 -0.81
C PRO A 235 1.28 13.17 -0.64
N HIS A 236 1.37 12.52 0.52
CA HIS A 236 2.31 11.44 0.76
C HIS A 236 1.69 10.08 0.43
N LEU A 237 2.51 9.01 0.38
CA LEU A 237 2.05 7.67 0.00
C LEU A 237 0.88 7.17 0.86
N GLY A 238 0.86 7.54 2.15
CA GLY A 238 -0.25 7.24 3.07
C GLY A 238 -1.58 7.86 2.65
N ASN A 239 -1.60 9.11 2.17
CA ASN A 239 -2.83 9.73 1.65
C ASN A 239 -3.31 9.01 0.38
N ILE A 240 -2.36 8.64 -0.49
CA ILE A 240 -2.64 7.99 -1.77
C ILE A 240 -3.24 6.60 -1.53
N VAL A 241 -2.56 5.73 -0.77
CA VAL A 241 -3.04 4.37 -0.51
C VAL A 241 -4.32 4.36 0.32
N GLY A 242 -4.47 5.26 1.29
CA GLY A 242 -5.63 5.29 2.17
C GLY A 242 -6.92 5.78 1.52
N SER A 243 -6.83 6.38 0.33
CA SER A 243 -7.98 7.02 -0.31
C SER A 243 -7.96 6.80 -1.83
N THR A 244 -7.20 7.59 -2.59
CA THR A 244 -7.34 7.72 -4.04
C THR A 244 -6.89 6.48 -4.82
N LEU A 245 -5.84 5.80 -4.37
CA LEU A 245 -5.38 4.55 -4.99
C LEU A 245 -6.32 3.38 -4.65
N SER A 246 -6.83 3.32 -3.42
CA SER A 246 -7.81 2.29 -3.03
C SER A 246 -9.11 2.39 -3.84
N ALA A 247 -9.65 3.61 -3.98
CA ALA A 247 -10.83 3.85 -4.79
C ALA A 247 -10.58 3.56 -6.28
N ASP A 248 -9.41 3.90 -6.81
CA ASP A 248 -9.05 3.62 -8.21
C ASP A 248 -9.07 2.12 -8.52
N VAL A 249 -8.50 1.29 -7.64
CA VAL A 249 -8.52 -0.17 -7.79
C VAL A 249 -9.96 -0.68 -7.85
N TYR A 250 -10.81 -0.24 -6.92
CA TYR A 250 -12.20 -0.68 -6.92
C TYR A 250 -12.98 -0.19 -8.14
N ALA A 251 -12.79 1.08 -8.55
CA ALA A 251 -13.42 1.64 -9.73
C ALA A 251 -13.01 0.88 -11.01
N ARG A 252 -11.71 0.58 -11.17
CA ARG A 252 -11.21 -0.23 -12.29
C ARG A 252 -11.79 -1.64 -12.26
N TYR A 253 -11.85 -2.29 -11.09
CA TYR A 253 -12.50 -3.59 -10.92
C TYR A 253 -13.96 -3.56 -11.39
N CYS A 254 -14.75 -2.58 -10.95
CA CYS A 254 -16.15 -2.45 -11.37
C CYS A 254 -16.28 -2.28 -12.90
N ARG A 255 -15.41 -1.47 -13.51
CA ARG A 255 -15.38 -1.29 -14.97
C ARG A 255 -15.06 -2.59 -15.71
N VAL A 256 -14.05 -3.34 -15.29
CA VAL A 256 -13.69 -4.63 -15.94
C VAL A 256 -14.66 -5.77 -15.59
N ARG A 257 -15.63 -5.54 -14.71
CA ARG A 257 -16.81 -6.37 -14.49
C ARG A 257 -18.05 -5.90 -15.28
N GLY A 258 -17.92 -4.82 -16.06
CA GLY A 258 -18.98 -4.29 -16.92
C GLY A 258 -19.98 -3.36 -16.21
N TYR A 259 -19.72 -2.94 -14.97
CA TYR A 259 -20.62 -2.05 -14.22
C TYR A 259 -20.55 -0.62 -14.74
N ASN A 260 -21.64 0.14 -14.59
CA ASN A 260 -21.64 1.58 -14.85
C ASN A 260 -20.95 2.26 -13.67
N THR A 261 -19.71 2.68 -13.84
CA THR A 261 -18.88 3.17 -12.73
C THR A 261 -18.42 4.59 -12.95
N LEU A 262 -18.91 5.51 -12.13
CA LEU A 262 -18.45 6.89 -12.08
C LEU A 262 -17.53 7.08 -10.87
N TYR A 263 -16.27 7.40 -11.09
CA TYR A 263 -15.27 7.68 -10.06
C TYR A 263 -14.93 9.16 -10.00
N ILE A 264 -15.36 9.81 -8.90
CA ILE A 264 -15.21 11.24 -8.67
C ILE A 264 -14.28 11.51 -7.49
N CYS A 265 -13.40 12.50 -7.65
CA CYS A 265 -12.63 13.10 -6.57
C CYS A 265 -12.29 14.55 -6.93
N GLY A 266 -11.52 15.22 -6.09
CA GLY A 266 -11.08 16.59 -6.30
C GLY A 266 -10.31 17.10 -5.10
N THR A 267 -9.91 18.37 -5.15
CA THR A 267 -9.23 19.02 -4.03
C THR A 267 -10.22 19.74 -3.12
N ASP A 268 -10.05 19.55 -1.81
CA ASP A 268 -10.70 20.35 -0.77
C ASP A 268 -9.86 21.60 -0.50
N GLU A 269 -10.43 22.77 -0.75
CA GLU A 269 -9.68 24.01 -0.93
C GLU A 269 -10.00 25.11 0.08
N TYR A 270 -11.09 24.99 0.84
CA TYR A 270 -11.54 26.03 1.75
C TYR A 270 -10.93 25.90 3.16
N GLY A 271 -11.20 26.91 4.00
CA GLY A 271 -10.86 26.87 5.41
C GLY A 271 -9.54 27.54 5.77
N THR A 272 -9.31 27.65 7.09
CA THR A 272 -8.26 28.51 7.64
C THR A 272 -6.85 28.07 7.28
N ALA A 273 -6.61 26.77 7.05
CA ALA A 273 -5.28 26.27 6.74
C ALA A 273 -4.82 26.68 5.32
N THR A 274 -5.76 26.86 4.39
CA THR A 274 -5.50 27.51 3.09
C THR A 274 -5.15 28.99 3.28
N GLU A 275 -5.93 29.75 4.06
CA GLU A 275 -5.62 31.17 4.34
C GLU A 275 -4.24 31.34 5.00
N THR A 276 -3.92 30.47 5.96
CA THR A 276 -2.62 30.48 6.66
C THR A 276 -1.49 30.24 5.67
N LYS A 277 -1.60 29.20 4.85
CA LYS A 277 -0.56 28.81 3.91
C LYS A 277 -0.39 29.85 2.79
N ALA A 278 -1.49 30.43 2.33
CA ALA A 278 -1.47 31.50 1.34
C ALA A 278 -0.75 32.74 1.88
N LEU A 279 -0.99 33.09 3.14
CA LEU A 279 -0.28 34.18 3.81
C LEU A 279 1.21 33.88 3.98
N GLU A 280 1.58 32.67 4.41
CA GLU A 280 2.98 32.24 4.52
C GLU A 280 3.74 32.30 3.18
N GLU A 281 3.07 31.97 2.07
CA GLU A 281 3.65 32.02 0.72
C GLU A 281 3.53 33.40 0.06
N GLY A 282 2.85 34.37 0.68
CA GLY A 282 2.64 35.71 0.13
C GLY A 282 1.76 35.74 -1.13
N VAL A 283 0.80 34.82 -1.25
CA VAL A 283 -0.11 34.68 -2.39
C VAL A 283 -1.58 34.72 -1.97
N SER A 284 -2.51 34.85 -2.93
CA SER A 284 -3.95 34.71 -2.64
C SER A 284 -4.32 33.25 -2.40
N CYS A 285 -5.43 33.00 -1.68
CA CYS A 285 -5.93 31.63 -1.47
C CYS A 285 -6.22 30.91 -2.79
N GLN A 286 -6.86 31.60 -3.75
CA GLN A 286 -7.11 31.05 -5.09
C GLN A 286 -5.80 30.63 -5.77
N ALA A 287 -4.77 31.49 -5.78
CA ALA A 287 -3.50 31.18 -6.42
C ALA A 287 -2.78 29.99 -5.75
N LEU A 288 -2.85 29.88 -4.41
CA LEU A 288 -2.35 28.72 -3.68
C LEU A 288 -3.08 27.44 -4.10
N CYS A 289 -4.41 27.48 -4.12
CA CYS A 289 -5.24 26.35 -4.50
C CYS A 289 -4.98 25.92 -5.96
N ASP A 290 -4.86 26.86 -6.90
CA ASP A 290 -4.59 26.58 -8.31
C ASP A 290 -3.25 25.86 -8.50
N LYS A 291 -2.21 26.36 -7.82
CA LYS A 291 -0.88 25.75 -7.80
C LYS A 291 -0.95 24.30 -7.31
N TYR A 292 -1.54 24.09 -6.14
CA TYR A 292 -1.53 22.76 -5.54
C TYR A 292 -2.54 21.78 -6.15
N HIS A 293 -3.70 22.24 -6.63
CA HIS A 293 -4.62 21.41 -7.42
C HIS A 293 -3.89 20.80 -8.62
N THR A 294 -3.09 21.61 -9.32
CA THR A 294 -2.26 21.16 -10.45
C THR A 294 -1.24 20.10 -10.01
N ILE A 295 -0.59 20.29 -8.87
CA ILE A 295 0.37 19.31 -8.31
C ILE A 295 -0.34 18.00 -7.93
N HIS A 296 -1.50 18.06 -7.30
CA HIS A 296 -2.31 16.88 -6.98
C HIS A 296 -2.68 16.12 -8.25
N ALA A 297 -3.21 16.83 -9.25
CA ALA A 297 -3.59 16.23 -10.52
C ALA A 297 -2.40 15.58 -11.24
N SER A 298 -1.21 16.21 -11.24
CA SER A 298 -0.02 15.63 -11.86
C SER A 298 0.46 14.37 -11.13
N VAL A 299 0.50 14.40 -9.79
CA VAL A 299 0.85 13.22 -8.98
C VAL A 299 -0.11 12.07 -9.24
N TYR A 300 -1.41 12.33 -9.21
CA TYR A 300 -2.42 11.29 -9.41
C TYR A 300 -2.42 10.73 -10.84
N LYS A 301 -2.15 11.57 -11.84
CA LYS A 301 -1.94 11.13 -13.22
C LYS A 301 -0.72 10.22 -13.33
N TRP A 302 0.39 10.56 -12.67
CA TRP A 302 1.60 9.72 -12.68
C TRP A 302 1.38 8.37 -11.98
N PHE A 303 0.64 8.36 -10.87
CA PHE A 303 0.18 7.13 -10.20
C PHE A 303 -0.87 6.34 -10.99
N ASP A 304 -1.23 6.77 -12.21
CA ASP A 304 -2.20 6.13 -13.09
C ASP A 304 -3.57 5.96 -12.41
N LEU A 305 -4.06 7.03 -11.77
CA LEU A 305 -5.40 7.07 -11.19
C LEU A 305 -6.43 7.50 -12.26
N SER A 306 -7.48 6.70 -12.40
CA SER A 306 -8.49 6.78 -13.46
C SER A 306 -9.78 7.47 -13.00
N PHE A 307 -9.67 8.69 -12.49
CA PHE A 307 -10.84 9.52 -12.22
C PHE A 307 -11.63 9.76 -13.51
N ASP A 308 -12.96 9.62 -13.45
CA ASP A 308 -13.82 10.10 -14.54
C ASP A 308 -13.90 11.63 -14.53
N HIS A 309 -13.77 12.23 -13.34
CA HIS A 309 -13.60 13.67 -13.16
C HIS A 309 -12.84 13.97 -11.86
N PHE A 310 -11.80 14.80 -11.95
CA PHE A 310 -11.05 15.31 -10.80
C PHE A 310 -11.30 16.82 -10.67
N GLY A 311 -12.22 17.21 -9.79
CA GLY A 311 -12.70 18.59 -9.65
C GLY A 311 -12.12 19.34 -8.45
N ARG A 312 -12.86 20.36 -8.01
CA ARG A 312 -12.47 21.34 -6.98
C ARG A 312 -13.69 21.78 -6.17
N THR A 313 -13.51 22.11 -4.90
CA THR A 313 -14.61 22.67 -4.08
C THR A 313 -14.81 24.18 -4.27
N THR A 314 -13.87 24.90 -4.89
CA THR A 314 -13.94 26.36 -5.13
C THR A 314 -14.69 26.70 -6.42
N THR A 315 -15.93 26.23 -6.55
CA THR A 315 -16.74 26.43 -7.76
C THR A 315 -18.09 27.09 -7.48
N GLU A 316 -18.70 27.66 -8.52
CA GLU A 316 -20.06 28.19 -8.41
C GLU A 316 -21.07 27.09 -8.06
N LYS A 317 -20.91 25.89 -8.64
CA LYS A 317 -21.75 24.72 -8.32
C LYS A 317 -21.66 24.31 -6.86
N GLN A 318 -20.48 24.38 -6.22
CA GLN A 318 -20.36 24.20 -4.77
C GLN A 318 -21.25 25.21 -4.04
N THR A 319 -21.10 26.49 -4.36
CA THR A 319 -21.87 27.54 -3.67
C THR A 319 -23.37 27.32 -3.82
N GLN A 320 -23.84 27.07 -5.04
CA GLN A 320 -25.26 26.83 -5.33
C GLN A 320 -25.81 25.63 -4.57
N ILE A 321 -25.12 24.48 -4.61
CA ILE A 321 -25.61 23.23 -4.00
C ILE A 321 -25.52 23.30 -2.47
N THR A 322 -24.45 23.84 -1.91
CA THR A 322 -24.31 24.02 -0.46
C THR A 322 -25.38 24.95 0.09
N GLN A 323 -25.67 26.06 -0.61
CA GLN A 323 -26.72 27.00 -0.19
C GLN A 323 -28.12 26.40 -0.30
N ASP A 324 -28.41 25.61 -1.35
CA ASP A 324 -29.67 24.89 -1.50
C ASP A 324 -29.88 23.86 -0.37
N ILE A 325 -28.86 23.04 -0.09
CA ILE A 325 -28.88 22.10 1.03
C ILE A 325 -29.11 22.84 2.34
N PHE A 326 -28.34 23.89 2.62
CA PHE A 326 -28.49 24.68 3.85
C PHE A 326 -29.91 25.24 4.00
N LYS A 327 -30.47 25.82 2.93
CA LYS A 327 -31.82 26.37 2.94
C LYS A 327 -32.84 25.31 3.35
N LYS A 328 -32.80 24.11 2.76
CA LYS A 328 -33.71 22.99 3.07
C LYS A 328 -33.53 22.49 4.50
N VAL A 329 -32.28 22.34 4.95
CA VAL A 329 -31.97 21.92 6.34
C VAL A 329 -32.51 22.95 7.35
N ASN A 330 -32.37 24.24 7.05
CA ASN A 330 -32.88 25.33 7.88
C ASN A 330 -34.42 25.37 7.90
N GLU A 331 -35.07 25.31 6.74
CA GLU A 331 -36.54 25.26 6.60
C GLU A 331 -37.15 24.04 7.31
N ASN A 332 -36.42 22.92 7.35
CA ASN A 332 -36.83 21.72 8.08
C ASN A 332 -36.56 21.77 9.59
N GLY A 333 -35.99 22.88 10.13
CA GLY A 333 -35.82 23.09 11.56
C GLY A 333 -34.62 22.40 12.20
N TYR A 334 -33.61 22.05 11.39
CA TYR A 334 -32.37 21.39 11.84
C TYR A 334 -31.18 22.35 12.01
N VAL A 335 -31.37 23.65 11.75
CA VAL A 335 -30.37 24.69 12.05
C VAL A 335 -30.78 25.44 13.31
N VAL A 336 -29.84 25.62 14.22
CA VAL A 336 -29.99 26.48 15.40
C VAL A 336 -28.91 27.56 15.40
N GLN A 337 -29.23 28.72 15.98
CA GLN A 337 -28.28 29.83 16.11
C GLN A 337 -27.85 29.97 17.57
N ASP A 338 -26.55 30.13 17.79
CA ASP A 338 -25.98 30.42 19.10
C ASP A 338 -24.81 31.41 18.98
N THR A 339 -24.32 31.93 20.10
CA THR A 339 -23.22 32.90 20.15
C THR A 339 -21.97 32.25 20.73
N MET A 340 -20.81 32.47 20.11
CA MET A 340 -19.52 32.04 20.62
C MET A 340 -18.63 33.25 20.92
N THR A 341 -18.02 33.28 22.10
CA THR A 341 -17.01 34.27 22.46
C THR A 341 -15.67 33.84 21.89
N GLN A 342 -15.04 34.69 21.08
CA GLN A 342 -13.75 34.42 20.43
C GLN A 342 -12.81 35.61 20.59
N LEU A 343 -11.52 35.39 20.36
CA LEU A 343 -10.54 36.47 20.29
C LEU A 343 -10.62 37.19 18.94
N PHE A 344 -10.66 38.51 18.96
CA PHE A 344 -10.72 39.40 17.80
C PHE A 344 -9.52 40.34 17.81
N CYS A 345 -8.80 40.38 16.69
CA CYS A 345 -7.74 41.36 16.50
C CYS A 345 -8.32 42.60 15.81
N GLU A 346 -8.28 43.74 16.50
CA GLU A 346 -8.79 45.01 15.99
C GLU A 346 -7.94 45.57 14.85
N GLN A 347 -6.64 45.27 14.80
CA GLN A 347 -5.79 45.77 13.74
C GLN A 347 -5.89 44.90 12.47
N CYS A 348 -5.99 43.58 12.62
CA CYS A 348 -6.24 42.65 11.51
C CYS A 348 -7.72 42.61 11.07
N GLN A 349 -8.62 43.26 11.83
CA GLN A 349 -10.08 43.26 11.64
C GLN A 349 -10.67 41.86 11.41
N ARG A 350 -10.26 40.88 12.24
CA ARG A 350 -10.71 39.49 12.14
C ARG A 350 -10.75 38.77 13.48
N PHE A 351 -11.60 37.75 13.56
CA PHE A 351 -11.51 36.74 14.61
C PHE A 351 -10.28 35.86 14.39
N LEU A 352 -9.64 35.48 15.48
CA LEU A 352 -8.42 34.67 15.48
C LEU A 352 -8.78 33.22 15.76
N ALA A 353 -8.45 32.34 14.82
CA ALA A 353 -8.38 30.91 15.12
C ALA A 353 -7.24 30.64 16.11
N ASP A 354 -7.34 29.56 16.89
CA ASP A 354 -6.35 29.21 17.93
C ASP A 354 -4.90 29.22 17.42
N ARG A 355 -4.69 28.80 16.16
CA ARG A 355 -3.38 28.81 15.47
C ARG A 355 -2.76 30.20 15.27
N TYR A 356 -3.57 31.26 15.34
CA TYR A 356 -3.16 32.66 15.24
C TYR A 356 -3.07 33.36 16.59
N VAL A 357 -3.24 32.61 17.69
CA VAL A 357 -3.14 33.13 19.04
C VAL A 357 -1.96 32.48 19.75
N GLU A 358 -1.08 33.32 20.28
CA GLU A 358 0.00 32.91 21.17
C GLU A 358 -0.10 33.72 22.45
N GLY A 359 0.39 33.20 23.57
CA GLY A 359 0.30 33.90 24.85
C GLY A 359 0.95 33.13 25.98
N ILE A 360 0.80 33.65 27.19
CA ILE A 360 1.35 33.00 28.38
C ILE A 360 0.39 31.90 28.84
N CYS A 361 0.92 30.68 29.04
CA CYS A 361 0.15 29.56 29.54
C CYS A 361 -0.39 29.89 30.95
N PRO A 362 -1.70 29.80 31.20
CA PRO A 362 -2.26 30.07 32.53
C PRO A 362 -1.85 29.03 33.59
N ASN A 363 -1.31 27.89 33.16
CA ASN A 363 -0.96 26.77 34.03
C ASN A 363 0.52 26.74 34.42
N CYS A 364 1.44 26.77 33.46
CA CYS A 364 2.88 26.65 33.71
C CYS A 364 3.67 27.94 33.44
N LEU A 365 2.98 29.03 33.07
CA LEU A 365 3.58 30.33 32.75
C LEU A 365 4.57 30.32 31.59
N TYR A 366 4.51 29.30 30.71
CA TYR A 366 5.27 29.31 29.46
C TYR A 366 4.80 30.47 28.58
N ASP A 367 5.71 31.37 28.19
CA ASP A 367 5.38 32.68 27.61
C ASP A 367 4.85 32.64 26.16
N ASP A 368 4.92 31.47 25.51
CA ASP A 368 4.64 31.29 24.08
C ASP A 368 3.74 30.07 23.81
N ALA A 369 2.76 29.84 24.68
CA ALA A 369 1.75 28.82 24.48
C ALA A 369 0.81 29.19 23.32
N ARG A 370 0.41 28.19 22.54
CA ARG A 370 -0.56 28.34 21.44
C ARG A 370 -1.99 28.38 22.00
N GLY A 371 -2.92 28.92 21.21
CA GLY A 371 -4.33 29.03 21.59
C GLY A 371 -5.02 27.70 21.92
N ASP A 372 -4.53 26.60 21.36
CA ASP A 372 -5.10 25.26 21.49
C ASP A 372 -4.34 24.37 22.49
N GLN A 373 -3.04 24.61 22.65
CA GLN A 373 -2.17 23.77 23.47
C GLN A 373 -0.91 24.49 23.94
N CYS A 374 -0.50 24.25 25.18
CA CYS A 374 0.83 24.62 25.66
C CYS A 374 1.85 23.53 25.32
N ASP A 375 2.85 23.85 24.51
CA ASP A 375 3.89 22.90 24.11
C ASP A 375 4.85 22.53 25.25
N ALA A 376 4.93 23.34 26.32
CA ALA A 376 5.79 23.06 27.47
C ALA A 376 5.18 22.07 28.48
N CYS A 377 3.90 22.22 28.82
CA CYS A 377 3.23 21.34 29.79
C CYS A 377 2.23 20.36 29.15
N GLY A 378 2.03 20.43 27.84
CA GLY A 378 1.14 19.56 27.07
C GLY A 378 -0.35 19.82 27.25
N ARG A 379 -0.75 20.73 28.14
CA ARG A 379 -2.16 21.03 28.47
C ARG A 379 -2.89 21.63 27.27
N LEU A 380 -4.08 21.12 26.99
CA LEU A 380 -5.03 21.72 26.04
C LEU A 380 -5.64 22.98 26.66
N LEU A 381 -5.73 24.04 25.87
CA LEU A 381 -6.19 25.36 26.27
C LEU A 381 -7.32 25.81 25.35
N ASN A 382 -8.17 26.70 25.85
CA ASN A 382 -8.95 27.57 24.98
C ASN A 382 -8.17 28.88 24.77
N ALA A 383 -8.18 29.44 23.57
CA ALA A 383 -7.40 30.64 23.28
C ALA A 383 -7.77 31.83 24.18
N THR A 384 -9.03 31.91 24.61
CA THR A 384 -9.54 32.92 25.56
C THR A 384 -9.00 32.77 26.99
N GLU A 385 -8.41 31.62 27.34
CA GLU A 385 -7.80 31.36 28.65
C GLU A 385 -6.32 31.80 28.71
N LEU A 386 -5.70 32.12 27.57
CA LEU A 386 -4.31 32.56 27.54
C LEU A 386 -4.14 33.88 28.31
N VAL A 387 -3.09 33.97 29.11
CA VAL A 387 -2.70 35.21 29.78
C VAL A 387 -1.92 36.06 28.80
N LYS A 388 -2.29 37.34 28.65
CA LYS A 388 -1.71 38.26 27.65
C LYS A 388 -1.67 37.63 26.25
N PRO A 389 -2.84 37.29 25.67
CA PRO A 389 -2.88 36.77 24.32
C PRO A 389 -2.30 37.81 23.37
N ARG A 390 -1.70 37.31 22.30
CA ARG A 390 -1.09 38.07 21.20
C ARG A 390 -1.52 37.43 19.90
N CYS A 391 -1.86 38.27 18.93
CA CYS A 391 -2.12 37.85 17.58
C CYS A 391 -0.78 37.53 16.89
N LYS A 392 -0.65 36.32 16.35
CA LYS A 392 0.56 35.88 15.64
C LYS A 392 0.85 36.67 14.36
N LEU A 393 -0.17 37.32 13.80
CA LEU A 393 -0.08 38.04 12.53
C LEU A 393 0.55 39.43 12.66
N ASP A 394 0.31 40.11 13.78
CA ASP A 394 0.72 41.51 13.98
C ASP A 394 1.30 41.81 15.38
N GLY A 395 1.30 40.84 16.29
CA GLY A 395 1.82 40.95 17.64
C GLY A 395 0.91 41.66 18.64
N ASN A 396 -0.23 42.22 18.20
CA ASN A 396 -1.12 43.00 19.07
C ASN A 396 -1.94 42.10 20.00
N SER A 397 -2.37 42.65 21.14
CA SER A 397 -3.26 41.93 22.06
C SER A 397 -4.70 41.92 21.51
N PRO A 398 -5.29 40.74 21.25
CA PRO A 398 -6.68 40.65 20.82
C PRO A 398 -7.64 40.88 21.99
N ILE A 399 -8.87 41.26 21.67
CA ILE A 399 -9.98 41.42 22.62
C ILE A 399 -10.94 40.24 22.51
N THR A 400 -11.70 39.94 23.57
CA THR A 400 -12.83 39.00 23.48
C THR A 400 -14.03 39.67 22.82
N LYS A 401 -14.63 39.02 21.82
CA LYS A 401 -15.81 39.49 21.13
C LYS A 401 -16.77 38.34 20.85
N ASP A 402 -18.05 38.61 21.00
CA ASP A 402 -19.11 37.65 20.71
C ASP A 402 -19.42 37.59 19.21
N SER A 403 -19.55 36.39 18.69
CA SER A 403 -19.77 36.07 17.28
C SER A 403 -20.97 35.12 17.14
N ARG A 404 -21.97 35.49 16.34
CA ARG A 404 -23.12 34.63 16.06
C ARG A 404 -22.73 33.49 15.12
N HIS A 405 -23.19 32.28 15.40
CA HIS A 405 -22.91 31.10 14.60
C HIS A 405 -24.16 30.25 14.39
N LEU A 406 -24.20 29.56 13.25
CA LEU A 406 -25.19 28.53 12.96
C LEU A 406 -24.63 27.15 13.28
N PHE A 407 -25.50 26.27 13.76
CA PHE A 407 -25.19 24.90 14.14
C PHE A 407 -26.19 23.94 13.48
N LEU A 408 -25.68 22.83 12.97
CA LEU A 408 -26.49 21.69 12.54
C LEU A 408 -26.85 20.86 13.78
N ASP A 409 -28.15 20.76 14.08
CA ASP A 409 -28.68 20.02 15.23
C ASP A 409 -28.75 18.52 14.93
N LEU A 410 -27.58 17.87 14.97
CA LEU A 410 -27.46 16.42 14.78
C LEU A 410 -28.18 15.60 15.85
N GLY A 411 -28.45 16.17 17.02
CA GLY A 411 -29.18 15.50 18.10
C GLY A 411 -30.61 15.13 17.67
N LYS A 412 -31.29 16.04 16.95
CA LYS A 412 -32.61 15.76 16.35
C LYS A 412 -32.60 14.66 15.27
N LEU A 413 -31.44 14.39 14.67
CA LEU A 413 -31.27 13.44 13.57
C LEU A 413 -30.75 12.07 14.04
N GLN A 414 -30.39 11.94 15.32
CA GLN A 414 -29.70 10.75 15.82
C GLN A 414 -30.39 9.44 15.46
N GLY A 415 -31.71 9.31 15.71
CA GLY A 415 -32.44 8.08 15.39
C GLY A 415 -32.47 7.74 13.89
N GLN A 416 -32.51 8.75 13.01
CA GLN A 416 -32.47 8.54 11.55
C GLN A 416 -31.07 8.11 11.10
N ILE A 417 -30.03 8.74 11.65
CA ILE A 417 -28.63 8.39 11.38
C ILE A 417 -28.32 6.98 11.88
N GLU A 418 -28.81 6.57 13.05
CA GLU A 418 -28.64 5.21 13.58
C GLU A 418 -29.33 4.16 12.69
N ALA A 419 -30.56 4.43 12.23
CA ALA A 419 -31.29 3.56 11.33
C ALA A 419 -30.58 3.42 9.97
N PHE A 420 -30.11 4.55 9.40
CA PHE A 420 -29.30 4.57 8.18
C PHE A 420 -28.03 3.73 8.35
N ASN A 421 -27.27 3.96 9.42
CA ASN A 421 -26.00 3.27 9.65
C ASN A 421 -26.21 1.76 9.78
N THR A 422 -27.18 1.34 10.60
CA THR A 422 -27.51 -0.08 10.82
C THR A 422 -27.79 -0.81 9.50
N LYS A 423 -28.60 -0.18 8.64
CA LYS A 423 -28.92 -0.73 7.32
C LYS A 423 -27.70 -0.74 6.40
N SER A 424 -27.05 0.42 6.24
CA SER A 424 -25.97 0.61 5.28
C SER A 424 -24.76 -0.28 5.57
N HIS A 425 -24.30 -0.36 6.82
CA HIS A 425 -23.13 -1.19 7.13
C HIS A 425 -23.40 -2.68 6.97
N ALA A 426 -24.64 -3.14 7.18
CA ALA A 426 -25.02 -4.54 7.03
C ALA A 426 -25.16 -4.96 5.56
N GLU A 427 -25.81 -4.12 4.75
CA GLU A 427 -26.03 -4.35 3.31
C GLU A 427 -24.74 -4.13 2.50
N GLY A 428 -24.05 -3.02 2.76
CA GLY A 428 -22.86 -2.64 2.02
C GLY A 428 -21.55 -3.16 2.59
N LYS A 429 -21.56 -3.91 3.71
CA LYS A 429 -20.37 -4.57 4.28
C LYS A 429 -19.22 -3.60 4.58
N TRP A 430 -19.49 -2.59 5.42
CA TRP A 430 -18.47 -1.61 5.79
C TRP A 430 -17.26 -2.28 6.45
N SER A 431 -16.10 -1.62 6.37
CA SER A 431 -14.92 -2.00 7.12
C SER A 431 -15.15 -1.90 8.64
N ALA A 432 -14.64 -2.89 9.38
CA ALA A 432 -14.92 -3.02 10.82
C ALA A 432 -14.50 -1.81 11.66
N ASN A 433 -13.35 -1.21 11.36
CA ASN A 433 -12.89 0.04 11.97
C ASN A 433 -13.86 1.20 11.71
N GLY A 434 -14.40 1.33 10.50
CA GLY A 434 -15.44 2.31 10.16
C GLY A 434 -16.72 2.13 10.99
N ILE A 435 -17.17 0.89 11.19
CA ILE A 435 -18.31 0.55 12.05
C ILE A 435 -18.03 0.94 13.50
N ASN A 436 -16.85 0.58 14.02
CA ASN A 436 -16.48 0.86 15.41
C ASN A 436 -16.41 2.36 15.70
N ILE A 437 -15.76 3.14 14.82
CA ILE A 437 -15.63 4.60 14.96
C ILE A 437 -17.02 5.25 14.96
N THR A 438 -17.87 4.86 14.03
CA THR A 438 -19.24 5.37 13.93
C THR A 438 -20.05 5.02 15.16
N GLY A 439 -19.98 3.76 15.62
CA GLY A 439 -20.67 3.29 16.82
C GLY A 439 -20.25 4.06 18.08
N SER A 440 -18.96 4.40 18.23
CA SER A 440 -18.48 5.24 19.33
C SER A 440 -19.10 6.64 19.32
N TRP A 441 -19.20 7.27 18.15
CA TRP A 441 -19.84 8.59 18.00
C TRP A 441 -21.33 8.56 18.33
N LEU A 442 -22.05 7.55 17.86
CA LEU A 442 -23.49 7.41 18.11
C LEU A 442 -23.78 7.13 19.59
N LYS A 443 -22.97 6.28 20.23
CA LYS A 443 -23.10 5.95 21.66
C LYS A 443 -22.86 7.15 22.58
N GLU A 444 -21.99 8.09 22.20
CA GLU A 444 -21.75 9.32 22.98
C GLU A 444 -22.97 10.26 22.98
N GLY A 445 -23.82 10.16 21.95
CA GLY A 445 -24.94 11.06 21.70
C GLY A 445 -24.51 12.24 20.83
N LEU A 446 -25.26 12.48 19.75
CA LEU A 446 -24.94 13.52 18.79
C LEU A 446 -25.34 14.90 19.34
N ARG A 447 -24.43 15.87 19.20
CA ARG A 447 -24.62 17.25 19.65
C ARG A 447 -24.66 18.21 18.47
N PRO A 448 -25.26 19.40 18.62
CA PRO A 448 -25.18 20.44 17.60
C PRO A 448 -23.73 20.74 17.21
N ARG A 449 -23.45 20.83 15.91
CA ARG A 449 -22.11 21.13 15.37
C ARG A 449 -22.13 22.46 14.64
N CYS A 450 -21.20 23.36 14.98
CA CYS A 450 -21.09 24.66 14.34
C CYS A 450 -20.71 24.53 12.86
N ILE A 451 -21.57 25.04 11.97
CA ILE A 451 -21.42 24.97 10.51
C ILE A 451 -20.99 26.29 9.88
N THR A 452 -20.62 27.30 10.67
CA THR A 452 -20.18 28.61 10.15
C THR A 452 -18.83 29.01 10.75
N ARG A 453 -18.05 29.82 10.03
CA ARG A 453 -16.78 30.37 10.49
C ARG A 453 -16.61 31.82 10.07
N ASP A 454 -15.90 32.56 10.91
CA ASP A 454 -15.42 33.92 10.64
C ASP A 454 -14.16 33.88 9.76
N LEU A 455 -14.32 33.42 8.52
CA LEU A 455 -13.26 33.38 7.51
C LEU A 455 -13.72 34.12 6.26
N LYS A 456 -12.77 34.51 5.42
CA LYS A 456 -13.08 35.10 4.10
C LYS A 456 -13.03 34.05 2.99
N TRP A 457 -12.22 33.01 3.15
CA TRP A 457 -12.07 31.93 2.18
C TRP A 457 -12.95 30.71 2.50
N GLY A 458 -14.15 30.71 1.93
CA GLY A 458 -15.15 29.65 2.10
C GLY A 458 -16.43 29.94 1.31
N THR A 459 -17.36 28.97 1.31
CA THR A 459 -18.68 29.15 0.71
C THR A 459 -19.51 30.17 1.52
N PRO A 460 -20.05 31.24 0.92
CA PRO A 460 -20.78 32.27 1.67
C PRO A 460 -22.12 31.77 2.22
N VAL A 461 -22.51 32.25 3.40
CA VAL A 461 -23.77 31.89 4.06
C VAL A 461 -24.90 32.80 3.57
N PRO A 462 -26.01 32.25 3.01
CA PRO A 462 -27.09 33.05 2.43
C PRO A 462 -28.11 33.45 3.51
N LEU A 463 -27.67 34.13 4.56
CA LEU A 463 -28.51 34.55 5.68
C LEU A 463 -28.15 35.97 6.13
N GLU A 464 -29.17 36.80 6.40
CA GLU A 464 -28.98 38.17 6.88
C GLU A 464 -28.17 38.20 8.18
N GLY A 465 -27.16 39.05 8.23
CA GLY A 465 -26.25 39.18 9.36
C GLY A 465 -25.11 38.16 9.40
N PHE A 466 -24.92 37.39 8.31
CA PHE A 466 -23.83 36.45 8.07
C PHE A 466 -22.98 36.80 6.82
N GLU A 467 -23.05 38.04 6.34
CA GLU A 467 -22.39 38.50 5.11
C GLU A 467 -20.86 38.37 5.16
N ASP A 468 -20.28 38.49 6.35
CA ASP A 468 -18.84 38.35 6.60
C ASP A 468 -18.43 36.94 7.07
N LYS A 469 -19.32 35.95 6.93
CA LYS A 469 -19.10 34.56 7.37
C LYS A 469 -19.24 33.59 6.20
N VAL A 470 -18.55 32.47 6.36
CA VAL A 470 -18.59 31.35 5.42
C VAL A 470 -19.03 30.08 6.12
N PHE A 471 -19.51 29.10 5.36
CA PHE A 471 -19.72 27.76 5.86
C PHE A 471 -18.39 27.15 6.31
N TYR A 472 -18.47 26.40 7.40
CA TYR A 472 -17.34 25.66 7.90
C TYR A 472 -17.06 24.47 6.98
N VAL A 473 -15.78 24.24 6.63
CA VAL A 473 -15.36 23.15 5.73
C VAL A 473 -15.85 21.77 6.18
N TRP A 474 -16.06 21.54 7.47
CA TRP A 474 -16.60 20.27 7.99
C TRP A 474 -18.07 20.04 7.61
N PHE A 475 -18.80 21.09 7.23
CA PHE A 475 -20.17 21.02 6.71
C PHE A 475 -20.18 20.82 5.20
N ASP A 476 -19.40 21.61 4.44
CA ASP A 476 -19.53 21.67 2.98
C ASP A 476 -18.49 20.87 2.18
N ALA A 477 -17.41 20.34 2.80
CA ALA A 477 -16.43 19.52 2.08
C ALA A 477 -17.05 18.25 1.48
N CYS A 478 -17.93 17.55 2.20
CA CYS A 478 -18.62 16.37 1.65
C CYS A 478 -19.66 16.75 0.59
N ILE A 479 -20.21 17.98 0.61
CA ILE A 479 -21.03 18.53 -0.49
C ILE A 479 -20.16 18.76 -1.75
N GLY A 480 -18.84 18.80 -1.59
CA GLY A 480 -17.87 18.74 -2.67
C GLY A 480 -18.09 17.56 -3.63
N TYR A 481 -18.54 16.40 -3.17
CA TYR A 481 -18.74 15.25 -4.07
C TYR A 481 -19.89 15.48 -5.08
N PRO A 482 -21.12 15.84 -4.67
CA PRO A 482 -22.18 16.19 -5.61
C PRO A 482 -21.83 17.44 -6.42
N SER A 483 -21.17 18.45 -5.85
CA SER A 483 -20.82 19.65 -6.60
C SER A 483 -19.77 19.41 -7.68
N ILE A 484 -18.75 18.60 -7.40
CA ILE A 484 -17.78 18.15 -8.40
C ILE A 484 -18.50 17.35 -9.50
N THR A 485 -19.44 16.48 -9.14
CA THR A 485 -20.25 15.73 -10.11
C THR A 485 -21.10 16.68 -10.98
N ALA A 486 -21.61 17.78 -10.41
CA ALA A 486 -22.34 18.81 -11.13
C ALA A 486 -21.46 19.63 -12.10
N THR A 487 -20.14 19.69 -11.87
CA THR A 487 -19.20 20.23 -12.87
C THR A 487 -18.83 19.22 -13.95
N TYR A 488 -19.04 17.93 -13.69
CA TYR A 488 -18.89 16.88 -14.68
C TYR A 488 -20.11 16.80 -15.61
N THR A 489 -21.34 16.85 -15.09
CA THR A 489 -22.57 16.73 -15.87
C THR A 489 -23.71 17.53 -15.23
N ASP A 490 -24.58 18.14 -16.04
CA ASP A 490 -25.78 18.81 -15.55
C ASP A 490 -26.79 17.82 -14.93
N ASP A 491 -26.75 16.56 -15.36
CA ASP A 491 -27.58 15.45 -14.89
C ASP A 491 -27.07 14.80 -13.58
N TRP A 492 -26.30 15.52 -12.75
CA TRP A 492 -25.61 14.96 -11.58
C TRP A 492 -26.57 14.36 -10.54
N GLU A 493 -27.80 14.87 -10.44
CA GLU A 493 -28.83 14.34 -9.55
C GLU A 493 -29.22 12.90 -9.90
N LYS A 494 -29.03 12.44 -11.14
CA LYS A 494 -29.24 11.02 -11.50
C LYS A 494 -28.31 10.09 -10.73
N TRP A 495 -27.14 10.58 -10.30
CA TRP A 495 -26.20 9.85 -9.46
C TRP A 495 -26.46 10.08 -7.95
N TRP A 496 -26.71 11.33 -7.55
CA TRP A 496 -26.75 11.74 -6.14
C TRP A 496 -28.13 11.79 -5.50
N LYS A 497 -29.21 11.70 -6.28
CA LYS A 497 -30.60 11.65 -5.82
C LYS A 497 -31.35 10.47 -6.44
N ASN A 498 -30.72 9.30 -6.43
CA ASN A 498 -31.25 8.07 -7.03
C ASN A 498 -30.86 6.82 -6.20
N PRO A 499 -31.26 6.75 -4.92
CA PRO A 499 -30.80 5.73 -3.97
C PRO A 499 -31.21 4.30 -4.35
N ASN A 500 -32.25 4.14 -5.18
CA ASN A 500 -32.75 2.82 -5.59
C ASN A 500 -31.93 2.19 -6.71
N ASN A 501 -31.24 3.00 -7.52
CA ASN A 501 -30.52 2.52 -8.70
C ASN A 501 -28.99 2.73 -8.59
N VAL A 502 -28.51 3.55 -7.65
CA VAL A 502 -27.08 3.86 -7.48
C VAL A 502 -26.58 3.36 -6.13
N LYS A 503 -25.43 2.68 -6.14
CA LYS A 503 -24.68 2.32 -4.92
C LYS A 503 -23.44 3.19 -4.78
N LEU A 504 -23.39 3.99 -3.72
CA LEU A 504 -22.26 4.87 -3.40
C LEU A 504 -21.20 4.14 -2.54
N TYR A 505 -19.96 4.08 -3.03
CA TYR A 505 -18.79 3.54 -2.35
C TYR A 505 -17.81 4.68 -2.04
N GLN A 506 -17.46 4.85 -0.77
CA GLN A 506 -16.57 5.91 -0.31
C GLN A 506 -15.30 5.34 0.32
N PHE A 507 -14.14 5.82 -0.13
CA PHE A 507 -12.82 5.38 0.33
C PHE A 507 -12.11 6.49 1.09
N MET A 508 -11.61 6.18 2.28
CA MET A 508 -11.02 7.19 3.16
C MET A 508 -10.12 6.58 4.26
N GLY A 509 -9.26 7.42 4.84
CA GLY A 509 -8.61 7.11 6.11
C GLY A 509 -9.58 7.27 7.30
N LYS A 510 -9.27 6.60 8.42
CA LYS A 510 -10.14 6.55 9.62
C LYS A 510 -10.61 7.89 10.17
N ASP A 511 -9.81 8.94 10.04
CA ASP A 511 -10.14 10.28 10.56
C ASP A 511 -11.35 10.91 9.84
N ASN A 512 -11.64 10.48 8.61
CA ASN A 512 -12.74 11.00 7.81
C ASN A 512 -14.07 10.27 8.05
N VAL A 513 -14.07 9.15 8.79
CA VAL A 513 -15.28 8.32 8.98
C VAL A 513 -16.47 9.11 9.53
N PRO A 514 -16.35 9.90 10.62
CA PRO A 514 -17.51 10.59 11.20
C PRO A 514 -18.20 11.56 10.23
N PHE A 515 -17.45 12.13 9.29
CA PHE A 515 -18.00 13.02 8.28
C PHE A 515 -18.91 12.29 7.30
N HIS A 516 -18.55 11.05 6.96
CA HIS A 516 -19.21 10.27 5.92
C HIS A 516 -20.26 9.31 6.48
N SER A 517 -20.21 8.98 7.77
CA SER A 517 -21.20 8.12 8.43
C SER A 517 -22.20 8.88 9.33
N VAL A 518 -21.89 10.11 9.73
CA VAL A 518 -22.73 10.91 10.63
C VAL A 518 -23.07 12.29 10.03
N ILE A 519 -22.08 13.13 9.78
CA ILE A 519 -22.33 14.56 9.47
C ILE A 519 -22.99 14.74 8.10
N PHE A 520 -22.42 14.16 7.05
CA PHE A 520 -22.95 14.29 5.70
C PHE A 520 -24.26 13.52 5.51
N PRO A 521 -24.40 12.24 5.91
CA PRO A 521 -25.70 11.58 5.89
C PRO A 521 -26.75 12.31 6.74
N GLY A 522 -26.38 12.86 7.90
CA GLY A 522 -27.27 13.70 8.71
C GLY A 522 -27.73 14.95 7.95
N THR A 523 -26.82 15.60 7.23
CA THR A 523 -27.12 16.77 6.38
C THR A 523 -28.05 16.40 5.22
N GLU A 524 -27.79 15.29 4.54
CA GLU A 524 -28.62 14.76 3.45
C GLU A 524 -30.03 14.41 3.96
N LEU A 525 -30.13 13.66 5.07
CA LEU A 525 -31.41 13.30 5.71
C LEU A 525 -32.20 14.54 6.16
N ALA A 526 -31.52 15.56 6.68
CA ALA A 526 -32.15 16.80 7.12
C ALA A 526 -32.79 17.61 5.99
N THR A 527 -32.39 17.38 4.72
CA THR A 527 -33.06 17.99 3.55
C THR A 527 -34.44 17.38 3.29
N LYS A 528 -34.69 16.15 3.76
CA LYS A 528 -35.86 15.31 3.43
C LYS A 528 -36.03 15.02 1.92
N GLU A 529 -34.92 15.05 1.17
CA GLU A 529 -34.87 14.61 -0.22
C GLU A 529 -34.32 13.19 -0.33
N ASP A 530 -34.57 12.55 -1.48
CA ASP A 530 -34.12 11.19 -1.77
C ASP A 530 -32.65 11.15 -2.21
N TRP A 531 -31.73 11.53 -1.34
CA TRP A 531 -30.28 11.45 -1.59
C TRP A 531 -29.79 10.00 -1.69
N THR A 532 -28.82 9.78 -2.57
CA THR A 532 -28.03 8.55 -2.65
C THR A 532 -27.04 8.51 -1.48
N LEU A 533 -27.50 8.01 -0.33
CA LEU A 533 -26.64 7.84 0.84
C LEU A 533 -25.55 6.78 0.60
N VAL A 534 -24.44 6.86 1.35
CA VAL A 534 -23.34 5.90 1.21
C VAL A 534 -23.81 4.47 1.47
N HIS A 535 -23.49 3.58 0.53
CA HIS A 535 -23.74 2.15 0.61
C HIS A 535 -22.57 1.44 1.30
N HIS A 536 -21.32 1.73 0.90
CA HIS A 536 -20.12 1.12 1.47
C HIS A 536 -19.10 2.17 1.90
N ILE A 537 -18.60 2.08 3.13
CA ILE A 537 -17.42 2.82 3.60
C ILE A 537 -16.22 1.86 3.68
N SER A 538 -15.17 2.18 2.92
CA SER A 538 -13.88 1.51 2.97
C SER A 538 -12.88 2.37 3.74
N THR A 539 -12.67 2.03 5.01
CA THR A 539 -11.77 2.74 5.92
C THR A 539 -10.41 2.06 6.00
N THR A 540 -9.33 2.83 5.87
CA THR A 540 -7.97 2.37 6.17
C THR A 540 -7.43 2.93 7.48
N GLU A 541 -6.56 2.15 8.11
CA GLU A 541 -5.62 2.59 9.15
C GLU A 541 -4.45 3.38 8.52
N TYR A 542 -3.43 3.75 9.30
CA TYR A 542 -2.32 4.55 8.78
C TYR A 542 -1.26 3.70 8.07
N LEU A 543 -0.68 4.28 7.02
CA LEU A 543 0.62 3.85 6.49
C LEU A 543 1.69 4.69 7.18
N ASN A 544 2.58 4.02 7.90
CA ASN A 544 3.78 4.59 8.50
C ASN A 544 4.98 4.44 7.55
N TYR A 545 6.09 5.10 7.84
CA TYR A 545 7.30 5.09 7.03
C TYR A 545 8.52 4.72 7.87
N GLU A 546 9.16 3.61 7.52
CA GLU A 546 10.34 3.02 8.16
C GLU A 546 10.17 2.80 9.68
N GLY A 547 10.78 3.64 10.51
CA GLY A 547 10.67 3.55 11.97
C GLY A 547 9.63 4.48 12.59
N GLY A 548 8.84 5.21 11.79
CA GLY A 548 7.99 6.28 12.30
C GLY A 548 6.91 6.77 11.33
N LYS A 549 6.44 8.00 11.53
CA LYS A 549 5.39 8.63 10.72
C LYS A 549 5.98 9.49 9.61
N PHE A 550 5.24 9.64 8.50
CA PHE A 550 5.50 10.68 7.51
C PHE A 550 5.54 12.06 8.19
N SER A 551 6.51 12.90 7.82
CA SER A 551 6.65 14.25 8.38
C SER A 551 7.15 15.24 7.33
N LYS A 552 6.25 16.14 6.91
CA LYS A 552 6.60 17.19 5.94
C LYS A 552 7.63 18.17 6.50
N SER A 553 7.47 18.63 7.74
CA SER A 553 8.38 19.60 8.37
C SER A 553 9.80 19.04 8.57
N ARG A 554 9.94 17.73 8.79
CA ARG A 554 11.25 17.05 8.92
C ARG A 554 11.75 16.42 7.61
N ASN A 555 10.99 16.57 6.52
CA ASN A 555 11.26 15.92 5.22
C ASN A 555 11.44 14.39 5.32
N VAL A 556 10.62 13.73 6.16
CA VAL A 556 10.64 12.28 6.38
C VAL A 556 9.52 11.62 5.58
N GLY A 557 9.89 10.66 4.73
CA GLY A 557 8.97 9.88 3.92
C GLY A 557 8.94 10.30 2.45
N VAL A 558 8.27 9.47 1.65
CA VAL A 558 8.11 9.69 0.21
C VAL A 558 6.81 10.44 -0.06
N PHE A 559 6.91 11.57 -0.76
CA PHE A 559 5.77 12.31 -1.27
C PHE A 559 5.48 11.94 -2.73
N GLY A 560 4.27 12.23 -3.21
CA GLY A 560 3.83 11.84 -4.54
C GLY A 560 4.77 12.28 -5.66
N THR A 561 5.34 13.48 -5.56
CA THR A 561 6.34 13.99 -6.52
C THR A 561 7.68 13.27 -6.42
N ASN A 562 8.07 12.81 -5.22
CA ASN A 562 9.34 12.11 -5.03
C ASN A 562 9.32 10.68 -5.55
N ALA A 563 8.15 10.04 -5.60
CA ALA A 563 8.00 8.69 -6.14
C ALA A 563 8.43 8.65 -7.61
N GLU A 564 8.02 9.66 -8.40
CA GLU A 564 8.43 9.83 -9.80
C GLU A 564 9.94 9.99 -9.97
N GLU A 565 10.59 10.79 -9.12
CA GLU A 565 12.03 11.03 -9.17
C GLU A 565 12.89 9.77 -8.94
N THR A 566 12.32 8.69 -8.40
CA THR A 566 13.08 7.44 -8.21
C THR A 566 13.38 6.70 -9.51
N GLY A 567 12.69 7.04 -10.60
CA GLY A 567 12.76 6.31 -11.87
C GLY A 567 12.08 4.93 -11.81
N ILE A 568 11.46 4.57 -10.69
CA ILE A 568 10.71 3.32 -10.55
C ILE A 568 9.31 3.51 -11.13
N PRO A 569 8.83 2.62 -12.02
CA PRO A 569 7.51 2.76 -12.64
C PRO A 569 6.36 2.79 -11.62
N PRO A 570 5.27 3.51 -11.90
CA PRO A 570 4.11 3.61 -11.01
C PRO A 570 3.48 2.25 -10.70
N SER A 571 3.52 1.26 -11.62
CA SER A 571 3.02 -0.09 -11.35
C SER A 571 3.67 -0.74 -10.11
N VAL A 572 4.98 -0.52 -9.89
CA VAL A 572 5.70 -1.10 -8.74
C VAL A 572 5.26 -0.42 -7.44
N TRP A 573 5.10 0.91 -7.47
CA TRP A 573 4.56 1.68 -6.35
C TRP A 573 3.14 1.26 -5.97
N ARG A 574 2.25 1.17 -6.96
CA ARG A 574 0.87 0.73 -6.77
C ARG A 574 0.84 -0.68 -6.16
N TYR A 575 1.60 -1.61 -6.73
CA TYR A 575 1.70 -2.97 -6.24
C TYR A 575 2.12 -3.03 -4.77
N TYR A 576 3.24 -2.40 -4.42
CA TYR A 576 3.77 -2.45 -3.07
C TYR A 576 2.77 -1.90 -2.06
N LEU A 577 2.24 -0.69 -2.31
CA LEU A 577 1.29 -0.03 -1.44
C LEU A 577 0.01 -0.84 -1.24
N LEU A 578 -0.51 -1.46 -2.32
CA LEU A 578 -1.72 -2.27 -2.24
C LEU A 578 -1.49 -3.63 -1.58
N SER A 579 -0.28 -4.20 -1.73
CA SER A 579 0.10 -5.44 -1.04
C SER A 579 0.22 -5.25 0.47
N GLY A 580 0.57 -4.03 0.89
CA GLY A 580 0.65 -3.62 2.29
C GLY A 580 -0.53 -2.76 2.76
N ARG A 581 -1.64 -2.68 2.01
CA ARG A 581 -2.75 -1.76 2.32
C ARG A 581 -3.21 -1.90 3.79
N PRO A 582 -3.24 -0.82 4.58
CA PRO A 582 -3.60 -0.86 6.01
C PRO A 582 -5.12 -1.03 6.22
N GLU A 583 -5.64 -2.23 6.00
CA GLU A 583 -7.09 -2.50 6.10
C GLU A 583 -7.59 -2.68 7.54
N SER A 584 -6.85 -3.43 8.36
CA SER A 584 -7.25 -3.82 9.72
C SER A 584 -6.36 -3.24 10.82
N SER A 585 -5.14 -2.85 10.46
CA SER A 585 -4.12 -2.31 11.36
C SER A 585 -3.22 -1.37 10.58
N ASP A 586 -2.49 -0.53 11.29
CA ASP A 586 -1.42 0.25 10.70
C ASP A 586 -0.44 -0.66 9.94
N SER A 587 0.15 -0.13 8.87
CA SER A 587 1.16 -0.79 8.04
C SER A 587 2.42 0.08 7.99
N MET A 588 3.53 -0.51 7.56
CA MET A 588 4.81 0.19 7.46
C MET A 588 5.35 0.11 6.04
N PHE A 589 5.68 1.25 5.45
CA PHE A 589 6.50 1.30 4.25
C PHE A 589 7.97 1.09 4.63
N THR A 590 8.65 0.14 4.00
CA THR A 590 10.12 0.02 4.08
C THR A 590 10.73 -0.17 2.70
N TRP A 591 11.89 0.46 2.47
CA TRP A 591 12.61 0.30 1.19
C TRP A 591 13.08 -1.13 0.96
N ASN A 592 13.46 -1.83 2.03
CA ASN A 592 13.89 -3.22 1.95
C ASN A 592 12.77 -4.12 1.39
N GLU A 593 11.56 -4.01 1.93
CA GLU A 593 10.43 -4.80 1.44
C GLU A 593 9.98 -4.33 0.05
N PHE A 594 10.06 -3.02 -0.24
CA PHE A 594 9.76 -2.49 -1.57
C PHE A 594 10.62 -3.16 -2.66
N ILE A 595 11.93 -3.19 -2.44
CA ILE A 595 12.90 -3.84 -3.35
C ILE A 595 12.65 -5.35 -3.40
N THR A 596 12.44 -5.98 -2.23
CA THR A 596 12.23 -7.42 -2.13
C THR A 596 11.00 -7.84 -2.92
N LYS A 597 9.84 -7.20 -2.69
CA LYS A 597 8.59 -7.51 -3.40
C LYS A 597 8.68 -7.27 -4.91
N ASN A 598 9.39 -6.24 -5.35
CA ASN A 598 9.66 -6.08 -6.78
C ASN A 598 10.47 -7.27 -7.33
N ASN A 599 11.57 -7.62 -6.68
CA ASN A 599 12.48 -8.64 -7.18
C ASN A 599 11.89 -10.06 -7.10
N THR A 600 11.09 -10.37 -6.07
CA THR A 600 10.58 -11.72 -5.83
C THR A 600 9.15 -11.92 -6.35
N GLU A 601 8.23 -11.01 -6.06
CA GLU A 601 6.81 -11.18 -6.40
C GLU A 601 6.53 -10.66 -7.83
N LEU A 602 7.03 -9.47 -8.19
CA LEU A 602 6.81 -8.92 -9.52
C LEU A 602 7.71 -9.57 -10.57
N LEU A 603 9.02 -9.52 -10.38
CA LEU A 603 10.00 -9.99 -11.38
C LEU A 603 10.03 -11.53 -11.47
N ASN A 604 10.21 -12.23 -10.35
CA ASN A 604 10.43 -13.69 -10.36
C ASN A 604 9.13 -14.51 -10.45
N ASN A 605 7.96 -13.93 -10.16
CA ASN A 605 6.67 -14.62 -10.33
C ASN A 605 5.91 -14.09 -11.57
N LEU A 606 5.25 -12.94 -11.50
CA LEU A 606 4.39 -12.44 -12.58
C LEU A 606 5.17 -12.18 -13.88
N GLY A 607 6.26 -11.42 -13.78
CA GLY A 607 7.15 -11.13 -14.90
C GLY A 607 7.75 -12.39 -15.51
N ASN A 608 8.19 -13.34 -14.68
CA ASN A 608 8.76 -14.60 -15.15
C ASN A 608 7.74 -15.48 -15.89
N PHE A 609 6.52 -15.63 -15.35
CA PHE A 609 5.48 -16.45 -15.98
C PHE A 609 5.15 -15.95 -17.39
N VAL A 610 4.84 -14.64 -17.49
CA VAL A 610 4.50 -13.99 -18.76
C VAL A 610 5.65 -14.13 -19.76
N ASN A 611 6.86 -13.74 -19.35
CA ASN A 611 8.03 -13.71 -20.21
C ASN A 611 8.42 -15.12 -20.70
N ARG A 612 8.37 -16.13 -19.84
CA ARG A 612 8.74 -17.51 -20.19
C ARG A 612 7.78 -18.11 -21.21
N ALA A 613 6.47 -17.94 -21.01
CA ALA A 613 5.47 -18.46 -21.95
C ALA A 613 5.56 -17.75 -23.31
N ILE A 614 5.57 -16.42 -23.33
CA ILE A 614 5.61 -15.63 -24.57
C ILE A 614 6.89 -15.89 -25.35
N LYS A 615 8.08 -15.85 -24.72
CA LYS A 615 9.34 -16.13 -25.41
C LYS A 615 9.40 -17.54 -25.97
N PHE A 616 8.79 -18.52 -25.29
CA PHE A 616 8.72 -19.87 -25.82
C PHE A 616 7.87 -19.93 -27.09
N VAL A 617 6.69 -19.30 -27.10
CA VAL A 617 5.82 -19.24 -28.28
C VAL A 617 6.51 -18.52 -29.45
N LEU A 618 7.17 -17.38 -29.19
CA LEU A 618 7.94 -16.65 -30.20
C LEU A 618 9.06 -17.51 -30.79
N ALA A 619 9.85 -18.18 -29.94
CA ALA A 619 11.00 -18.95 -30.40
C ALA A 619 10.65 -20.28 -31.07
N LYS A 620 9.51 -20.89 -30.72
CA LYS A 620 9.17 -22.26 -31.10
C LYS A 620 8.01 -22.39 -32.07
N TYR A 621 7.13 -21.41 -32.10
CA TYR A 621 5.95 -21.38 -32.95
C TYR A 621 5.88 -20.11 -33.80
N ASP A 622 7.00 -19.39 -33.96
CA ASP A 622 7.08 -18.11 -34.70
C ASP A 622 6.03 -17.08 -34.25
N GLY A 623 5.73 -17.10 -32.95
CA GLY A 623 4.74 -16.22 -32.32
C GLY A 623 3.29 -16.60 -32.62
N VAL A 624 3.01 -17.70 -33.31
CA VAL A 624 1.65 -18.14 -33.65
C VAL A 624 1.22 -19.27 -32.71
N LEU A 625 0.06 -19.14 -32.06
CA LEU A 625 -0.48 -20.21 -31.23
C LEU A 625 -0.88 -21.43 -32.10
N PRO A 626 -0.57 -22.67 -31.66
CA PRO A 626 -0.76 -23.87 -32.47
C PRO A 626 -2.24 -24.19 -32.77
N PRO A 627 -2.55 -24.94 -33.85
CA PRO A 627 -3.90 -25.33 -34.26
C PRO A 627 -4.70 -26.08 -33.17
N ALA A 628 -6.00 -25.75 -33.03
CA ALA A 628 -6.90 -26.39 -32.06
C ALA A 628 -7.17 -27.88 -32.38
N SER A 629 -7.13 -28.26 -33.66
CA SER A 629 -7.33 -29.65 -34.12
C SER A 629 -6.25 -30.62 -33.64
N GLU A 630 -5.10 -30.12 -33.19
CA GLU A 630 -3.97 -30.91 -32.68
C GLU A 630 -3.76 -30.76 -31.16
N THR A 631 -4.65 -30.04 -30.47
CA THR A 631 -4.42 -29.61 -29.08
C THR A 631 -5.55 -30.09 -28.15
N PRO A 632 -5.46 -31.30 -27.57
CA PRO A 632 -6.35 -31.72 -26.50
C PRO A 632 -6.11 -30.85 -25.27
N LEU A 633 -7.10 -30.05 -24.88
CA LEU A 633 -7.05 -29.18 -23.69
C LEU A 633 -7.64 -29.85 -22.44
N ASP A 634 -7.74 -31.18 -22.47
CA ASP A 634 -8.38 -32.01 -21.47
C ASP A 634 -7.41 -33.00 -20.79
N GLY A 635 -6.10 -32.77 -20.93
CA GLY A 635 -5.07 -33.45 -20.17
C GLY A 635 -5.22 -33.24 -18.66
N ALA A 636 -4.63 -34.15 -17.87
CA ALA A 636 -4.76 -34.11 -16.41
C ALA A 636 -4.17 -32.83 -15.79
N LEU A 637 -3.06 -32.32 -16.35
CA LEU A 637 -2.42 -31.09 -15.89
C LEU A 637 -3.26 -29.85 -16.22
N GLU A 638 -3.82 -29.78 -17.43
CA GLU A 638 -4.71 -28.69 -17.87
C GLU A 638 -5.98 -28.66 -17.01
N LYS A 639 -6.61 -29.82 -16.79
CA LYS A 639 -7.79 -29.95 -15.92
C LYS A 639 -7.50 -29.52 -14.49
N GLY A 640 -6.33 -29.91 -13.95
CA GLY A 640 -5.88 -29.48 -12.62
C GLY A 640 -5.71 -27.97 -12.54
N LEU A 641 -4.98 -27.38 -13.50
CA LEU A 641 -4.78 -25.93 -13.56
C LEU A 641 -6.11 -25.17 -13.67
N VAL A 642 -7.00 -25.57 -14.59
CA VAL A 642 -8.30 -24.94 -14.79
C VAL A 642 -9.14 -24.98 -13.52
N LYS A 643 -9.14 -26.12 -12.82
CA LYS A 643 -9.83 -26.26 -11.54
C LYS A 643 -9.28 -25.27 -10.50
N ASP A 644 -7.97 -25.28 -10.26
CA ASP A 644 -7.33 -24.42 -9.26
C ASP A 644 -7.55 -22.93 -9.58
N VAL A 645 -7.42 -22.54 -10.85
CA VAL A 645 -7.65 -21.16 -11.29
C VAL A 645 -9.11 -20.75 -11.14
N ASN A 646 -10.07 -21.65 -11.39
CA ASN A 646 -11.49 -21.35 -11.15
C ASN A 646 -11.79 -21.07 -9.68
N GLU A 647 -11.22 -21.86 -8.78
CA GLU A 647 -11.36 -21.66 -7.32
C GLU A 647 -10.77 -20.30 -6.91
N LEU A 648 -9.57 -19.97 -7.40
CA LEU A 648 -8.92 -18.68 -7.14
C LEU A 648 -9.65 -17.50 -7.80
N LEU A 649 -10.22 -17.67 -9.00
CA LEU A 649 -11.02 -16.64 -9.67
C LEU A 649 -12.28 -16.32 -8.87
N ALA A 650 -13.00 -17.35 -8.41
CA ALA A 650 -14.17 -17.17 -7.57
C ALA A 650 -13.81 -16.44 -6.27
N GLN A 651 -12.68 -16.81 -5.65
CA GLN A 651 -12.17 -16.13 -4.46
C GLN A 651 -11.80 -14.68 -4.73
N TYR A 652 -11.11 -14.37 -5.82
CA TYR A 652 -10.75 -13.01 -6.22
C TYR A 652 -12.01 -12.15 -6.39
N VAL A 653 -13.00 -12.66 -7.15
CA VAL A 653 -14.25 -11.93 -7.40
C VAL A 653 -14.98 -11.66 -6.09
N ASP A 654 -15.14 -12.66 -5.21
CA ASP A 654 -15.77 -12.48 -3.90
C ASP A 654 -15.04 -11.43 -3.05
N GLN A 655 -13.71 -11.49 -2.99
CA GLN A 655 -12.89 -10.54 -2.26
C GLN A 655 -13.09 -9.11 -2.77
N LEU A 656 -13.07 -8.89 -4.09
CA LEU A 656 -13.22 -7.55 -4.67
C LEU A 656 -14.67 -7.04 -4.58
N GLU A 657 -15.69 -7.90 -4.69
CA GLU A 657 -17.08 -7.52 -4.39
C GLU A 657 -17.24 -6.98 -2.96
N GLN A 658 -16.48 -7.53 -2.02
CA GLN A 658 -16.43 -7.11 -0.62
C GLN A 658 -15.34 -6.07 -0.33
N VAL A 659 -14.69 -5.51 -1.36
CA VAL A 659 -13.65 -4.46 -1.26
C VAL A 659 -12.43 -4.90 -0.40
N LYS A 660 -12.10 -6.19 -0.41
CA LYS A 660 -10.89 -6.77 0.21
C LYS A 660 -9.69 -6.66 -0.74
N LEU A 661 -9.26 -5.43 -0.98
CA LEU A 661 -8.31 -5.11 -2.05
C LEU A 661 -6.95 -5.81 -1.86
N ARG A 662 -6.43 -5.85 -0.63
CA ARG A 662 -5.15 -6.52 -0.33
C ARG A 662 -5.22 -8.03 -0.58
N ALA A 663 -6.30 -8.67 -0.14
CA ALA A 663 -6.51 -10.11 -0.33
C ALA A 663 -6.69 -10.45 -1.82
N GLY A 664 -7.45 -9.63 -2.55
CA GLY A 664 -7.61 -9.78 -4.00
C GLY A 664 -6.29 -9.75 -4.76
N LEU A 665 -5.37 -8.83 -4.40
CA LEU A 665 -4.04 -8.77 -5.01
C LEU A 665 -3.25 -10.05 -4.75
N ALA A 666 -3.26 -10.54 -3.51
CA ALA A 666 -2.58 -11.79 -3.14
C ALA A 666 -3.13 -12.98 -3.96
N THR A 667 -4.45 -13.07 -4.12
CA THR A 667 -5.11 -14.10 -4.94
C THR A 667 -4.71 -14.01 -6.41
N ALA A 668 -4.65 -12.80 -6.99
CA ALA A 668 -4.16 -12.63 -8.37
C ALA A 668 -2.70 -13.08 -8.53
N MET A 669 -1.83 -12.78 -7.56
CA MET A 669 -0.43 -13.23 -7.56
C MET A 669 -0.30 -14.75 -7.35
N ALA A 670 -1.22 -15.37 -6.61
CA ALA A 670 -1.30 -16.82 -6.46
C ALA A 670 -1.68 -17.52 -7.77
N ILE A 671 -2.58 -16.94 -8.57
CA ILE A 671 -2.90 -17.44 -9.93
C ILE A 671 -1.65 -17.41 -10.81
N SER A 672 -0.85 -16.33 -10.75
CA SER A 672 0.43 -16.26 -11.44
C SER A 672 1.43 -17.33 -10.97
N ALA A 673 1.53 -17.54 -9.66
CA ALA A 673 2.40 -18.57 -9.09
C ALA A 673 1.99 -19.98 -9.55
N ARG A 674 0.67 -20.24 -9.61
CA ARG A 674 0.12 -21.48 -10.14
C ARG A 674 0.46 -21.68 -11.63
N GLY A 675 0.45 -20.60 -12.42
CA GLY A 675 0.92 -20.59 -13.80
C GLY A 675 2.40 -20.96 -13.94
N ASN A 676 3.28 -20.40 -13.09
CA ASN A 676 4.69 -20.80 -13.04
C ASN A 676 4.86 -22.28 -12.73
N LEU A 677 4.15 -22.78 -11.72
CA LEU A 677 4.16 -24.19 -11.33
C LEU A 677 3.69 -25.08 -12.48
N TYR A 678 2.62 -24.70 -13.17
CA TYR A 678 2.12 -25.44 -14.33
C TYR A 678 3.18 -25.57 -15.44
N LEU A 679 3.92 -24.50 -15.76
CA LEU A 679 5.02 -24.58 -16.74
C LEU A 679 6.18 -25.48 -16.29
N GLN A 680 6.37 -25.62 -14.97
CA GLN A 680 7.38 -26.49 -14.38
C GLN A 680 6.93 -27.96 -14.38
N GLU A 681 5.72 -28.26 -13.89
CA GLU A 681 5.10 -29.60 -13.88
C GLU A 681 5.00 -30.18 -15.30
N SER A 682 4.67 -29.32 -16.27
CA SER A 682 4.61 -29.69 -17.68
C SER A 682 5.99 -29.89 -18.32
N ASN A 683 7.08 -29.55 -17.61
CA ASN A 683 8.45 -29.55 -18.13
C ASN A 683 8.60 -28.80 -19.48
N LEU A 684 8.02 -27.59 -19.58
CA LEU A 684 8.04 -26.81 -20.82
C LEU A 684 9.49 -26.54 -21.26
N SER A 685 9.91 -27.24 -22.32
CA SER A 685 11.29 -27.34 -22.78
C SER A 685 11.37 -27.70 -24.27
N ASN A 686 12.58 -27.67 -24.84
CA ASN A 686 12.82 -28.13 -26.21
C ASN A 686 12.48 -29.62 -26.40
N SER A 687 12.69 -30.45 -25.39
CA SER A 687 12.35 -31.88 -25.45
C SER A 687 10.84 -32.07 -25.51
N LEU A 688 10.07 -31.38 -24.66
CA LEU A 688 8.61 -31.42 -24.75
C LEU A 688 8.11 -31.02 -26.14
N TYR A 689 8.70 -29.96 -26.71
CA TYR A 689 8.39 -29.48 -28.05
C TYR A 689 8.70 -30.54 -29.13
N ASN A 690 9.86 -31.19 -29.09
CA ASN A 690 10.27 -32.14 -30.12
C ASN A 690 9.61 -33.52 -29.98
N ASP A 691 9.47 -34.00 -28.74
CA ASP A 691 9.15 -35.39 -28.45
C ASP A 691 7.65 -35.59 -28.16
N GLN A 692 6.97 -34.55 -27.65
CA GLN A 692 5.57 -34.60 -27.21
C GLN A 692 4.80 -33.36 -27.68
N ARG A 693 4.82 -33.13 -29.01
CA ARG A 693 4.23 -31.95 -29.69
C ARG A 693 2.83 -31.59 -29.21
N ALA A 694 1.89 -32.54 -29.19
CA ALA A 694 0.49 -32.27 -28.85
C ALA A 694 0.34 -31.75 -27.40
N GLN A 695 1.09 -32.35 -26.45
CA GLN A 695 1.11 -31.87 -25.07
C GLN A 695 1.76 -30.49 -24.97
N CYS A 696 2.88 -30.26 -25.69
CA CYS A 696 3.50 -28.93 -25.74
C CYS A 696 2.53 -27.86 -26.25
N ASN A 697 1.75 -28.18 -27.29
CA ASN A 697 0.73 -27.29 -27.84
C ASN A 697 -0.34 -26.92 -26.81
N ALA A 698 -0.80 -27.90 -26.02
CA ALA A 698 -1.78 -27.67 -24.96
C ALA A 698 -1.22 -26.76 -23.88
N VAL A 699 0.01 -27.03 -23.45
CA VAL A 699 0.69 -26.24 -22.41
C VAL A 699 0.84 -24.78 -22.78
N VAL A 700 1.31 -24.49 -24.01
CA VAL A 700 1.47 -23.09 -24.43
C VAL A 700 0.13 -22.39 -24.65
N THR A 701 -0.88 -23.10 -25.17
CA THR A 701 -2.23 -22.54 -25.38
C THR A 701 -2.89 -22.17 -24.06
N THR A 702 -2.84 -23.08 -23.08
CA THR A 702 -3.37 -22.85 -21.74
C THR A 702 -2.61 -21.74 -21.01
N ALA A 703 -1.29 -21.70 -21.12
CA ALA A 703 -0.48 -20.66 -20.49
C ALA A 703 -0.77 -19.25 -21.05
N ILE A 704 -0.90 -19.10 -22.38
CA ILE A 704 -1.22 -17.80 -22.99
C ILE A 704 -2.64 -17.34 -22.61
N ASN A 705 -3.61 -18.26 -22.55
CA ASN A 705 -4.96 -17.93 -22.09
C ASN A 705 -4.99 -17.55 -20.60
N LEU A 706 -4.21 -18.23 -19.75
CA LEU A 706 -4.04 -17.83 -18.35
C LEU A 706 -3.40 -16.45 -18.22
N ILE A 707 -2.41 -16.12 -19.06
CA ILE A 707 -1.82 -14.77 -19.11
C ILE A 707 -2.87 -13.73 -19.47
N TYR A 708 -3.77 -14.03 -20.41
CA TYR A 708 -4.84 -13.12 -20.79
C TYR A 708 -5.85 -12.90 -19.66
N ILE A 709 -6.21 -13.96 -18.92
CA ILE A 709 -7.03 -13.84 -17.71
C ILE A 709 -6.30 -12.99 -16.67
N LEU A 710 -5.03 -13.29 -16.37
CA LEU A 710 -4.23 -12.56 -15.41
C LEU A 710 -4.13 -11.06 -15.74
N SER A 711 -4.04 -10.68 -17.02
CA SER A 711 -4.02 -9.25 -17.39
C SER A 711 -5.27 -8.52 -16.88
N SER A 712 -6.45 -9.14 -16.99
CA SER A 712 -7.70 -8.55 -16.46
C SER A 712 -7.71 -8.45 -14.92
N LEU A 713 -7.12 -9.43 -14.22
CA LEU A 713 -7.07 -9.45 -12.74
C LEU A 713 -6.09 -8.45 -12.16
N ILE A 714 -4.96 -8.21 -12.84
CA ILE A 714 -3.98 -7.20 -12.42
C ILE A 714 -4.35 -5.81 -12.88
N SER A 715 -5.21 -5.65 -13.88
CA SER A 715 -5.58 -4.34 -14.44
C SER A 715 -6.07 -3.33 -13.41
N PRO A 716 -6.84 -3.70 -12.36
CA PRO A 716 -7.17 -2.78 -11.28
C PRO A 716 -5.96 -2.30 -10.47
N TYR A 717 -4.93 -3.12 -10.34
CA TYR A 717 -3.77 -2.89 -9.49
C TYR A 717 -2.59 -2.25 -10.22
N MET A 718 -2.31 -2.71 -11.44
CA MET A 718 -1.19 -2.31 -12.29
C MET A 718 -1.66 -2.16 -13.74
N PRO A 719 -2.36 -1.06 -14.08
CA PRO A 719 -3.01 -0.92 -15.38
C PRO A 719 -2.02 -0.90 -16.55
N ALA A 720 -0.94 -0.11 -16.46
CA ALA A 720 0.14 -0.12 -17.45
C ALA A 720 0.77 -1.51 -17.67
N THR A 721 0.84 -2.34 -16.62
CA THR A 721 1.32 -3.72 -16.75
C THR A 721 0.32 -4.61 -17.51
N SER A 722 -0.99 -4.45 -17.25
CA SER A 722 -2.04 -5.13 -18.01
C SER A 722 -2.03 -4.75 -19.50
N GLU A 723 -1.85 -3.47 -19.80
CA GLU A 723 -1.72 -2.96 -21.17
C GLU A 723 -0.47 -3.51 -21.87
N SER A 724 0.66 -3.55 -21.15
CA SER A 724 1.88 -4.20 -21.64
C SER A 724 1.68 -5.68 -21.98
N ILE A 725 1.02 -6.45 -21.11
CA ILE A 725 0.69 -7.86 -21.40
C ILE A 725 -0.19 -7.94 -22.64
N SER A 726 -1.22 -7.10 -22.71
CA SER A 726 -2.19 -7.07 -23.82
C SER A 726 -1.52 -6.78 -25.17
N ARG A 727 -0.59 -5.83 -25.22
CA ARG A 727 0.24 -5.57 -26.41
C ARG A 727 1.14 -6.76 -26.76
N GLN A 728 1.84 -7.35 -25.79
CA GLN A 728 2.72 -8.50 -26.04
C GLN A 728 1.97 -9.69 -26.65
N ILE A 729 0.80 -10.03 -26.09
CA ILE A 729 -0.03 -11.12 -26.58
C ILE A 729 -0.93 -10.73 -27.76
N ASN A 730 -0.86 -9.48 -28.24
CA ASN A 730 -1.69 -8.93 -29.32
C ASN A 730 -3.21 -9.11 -29.09
N ALA A 731 -3.69 -8.87 -27.87
CA ALA A 731 -5.11 -8.95 -27.54
C ALA A 731 -5.60 -7.62 -26.91
N PRO A 732 -6.86 -7.22 -27.12
CA PRO A 732 -7.44 -6.06 -26.44
C PRO A 732 -7.60 -6.33 -24.94
N LEU A 733 -7.80 -5.28 -24.13
CA LEU A 733 -8.10 -5.43 -22.70
C LEU A 733 -9.32 -6.34 -22.48
N ARG A 734 -9.32 -7.08 -21.37
CA ARG A 734 -10.24 -8.18 -21.10
C ARG A 734 -11.14 -7.90 -19.90
N LEU A 735 -12.39 -8.39 -19.97
CA LEU A 735 -13.29 -8.48 -18.81
C LEU A 735 -12.86 -9.58 -17.85
N ILE A 736 -12.99 -9.36 -16.54
CA ILE A 736 -12.71 -10.40 -15.56
C ILE A 736 -13.76 -11.52 -15.71
N PRO A 737 -13.36 -12.76 -16.05
CA PRO A 737 -14.31 -13.85 -16.24
C PRO A 737 -14.66 -14.51 -14.90
N ASN A 738 -15.82 -15.18 -14.84
CA ASN A 738 -16.20 -16.00 -13.68
C ASN A 738 -15.53 -17.39 -13.67
N ALA A 739 -14.95 -17.80 -14.80
CA ALA A 739 -14.27 -19.08 -14.96
C ALA A 739 -13.18 -18.98 -16.04
N PHE A 740 -12.24 -19.93 -16.01
CA PHE A 740 -11.21 -20.12 -17.00
C PHE A 740 -11.84 -20.34 -18.37
N THR A 741 -11.38 -19.56 -19.33
CA THR A 741 -11.91 -19.49 -20.68
C THR A 741 -10.76 -19.41 -21.67
N TYR A 742 -10.92 -20.08 -22.81
CA TYR A 742 -9.95 -20.09 -23.89
C TYR A 742 -10.36 -19.07 -24.96
N ASP A 743 -9.97 -17.82 -24.76
CA ASP A 743 -10.36 -16.71 -25.64
C ASP A 743 -9.28 -16.26 -26.61
N ILE A 744 -8.01 -16.63 -26.37
CA ILE A 744 -6.97 -16.57 -27.38
C ILE A 744 -7.00 -17.91 -28.13
N LEU A 745 -7.44 -17.86 -29.38
CA LEU A 745 -7.68 -19.04 -30.20
C LEU A 745 -6.43 -19.44 -30.99
N ALA A 746 -6.46 -20.68 -31.48
CA ALA A 746 -5.45 -21.18 -32.39
C ALA A 746 -5.25 -20.27 -33.63
N GLY A 747 -4.00 -20.17 -34.09
CA GLY A 747 -3.61 -19.30 -35.20
C GLY A 747 -3.49 -17.82 -34.82
N HIS A 748 -3.74 -17.44 -33.56
CA HIS A 748 -3.49 -16.10 -33.06
C HIS A 748 -1.98 -15.80 -33.07
N LYS A 749 -1.57 -14.64 -33.58
CA LYS A 749 -0.16 -14.21 -33.59
C LYS A 749 0.11 -13.15 -32.52
N LEU A 750 1.04 -13.47 -31.61
CA LEU A 750 1.58 -12.56 -30.60
C LEU A 750 2.46 -11.48 -31.26
N ASN A 751 2.56 -10.30 -30.66
CA ASN A 751 3.38 -9.20 -31.18
C ASN A 751 4.86 -9.33 -30.79
N GLY A 752 5.16 -9.83 -29.59
CA GLY A 752 6.52 -9.93 -29.10
C GLY A 752 6.59 -10.03 -27.57
N SER A 753 7.81 -9.93 -27.02
CA SER A 753 8.04 -9.95 -25.57
C SER A 753 8.72 -8.67 -25.11
N GLU A 754 8.27 -8.12 -23.99
CA GLU A 754 8.96 -7.05 -23.24
C GLU A 754 9.08 -7.44 -21.76
N TYR A 755 10.11 -6.92 -21.09
CA TYR A 755 10.24 -7.14 -19.65
C TYR A 755 9.20 -6.28 -18.92
N LEU A 756 8.28 -6.93 -18.21
CA LEU A 756 7.27 -6.23 -17.39
C LEU A 756 7.88 -5.47 -16.21
N PHE A 757 8.95 -6.03 -15.64
CA PHE A 757 9.63 -5.49 -14.48
C PHE A 757 11.14 -5.68 -14.63
N THR A 758 11.90 -4.80 -13.99
CA THR A 758 13.36 -4.88 -13.91
C THR A 758 13.79 -5.08 -12.47
N ARG A 759 14.94 -5.76 -12.27
CA ARG A 759 15.53 -5.89 -10.94
C ARG A 759 15.88 -4.51 -10.39
N ILE A 760 15.57 -4.26 -9.12
CA ILE A 760 16.07 -3.12 -8.36
C ILE A 760 17.29 -3.59 -7.56
N ASP A 761 18.42 -2.89 -7.69
CA ASP A 761 19.65 -3.18 -6.92
C ASP A 761 19.37 -2.92 -5.44
N GLU A 762 19.71 -3.88 -4.58
CA GLU A 762 19.53 -3.80 -3.14
C GLU A 762 20.25 -2.59 -2.52
N LYS A 763 21.33 -2.10 -3.14
CA LYS A 763 22.05 -0.89 -2.70
C LYS A 763 21.20 0.38 -2.77
N MET A 764 20.13 0.38 -3.56
CA MET A 764 19.21 1.53 -3.62
C MET A 764 18.49 1.76 -2.29
N GLU A 765 18.40 0.76 -1.41
CA GLU A 765 17.85 0.91 -0.07
C GLU A 765 18.56 2.03 0.70
N ASP A 766 19.89 1.97 0.80
CA ASP A 766 20.68 2.96 1.53
C ASP A 766 20.57 4.35 0.87
N VAL A 767 20.55 4.40 -0.47
CA VAL A 767 20.42 5.64 -1.23
C VAL A 767 19.09 6.33 -0.94
N TRP A 768 17.99 5.59 -0.99
CA TRP A 768 16.66 6.16 -0.78
C TRP A 768 16.37 6.43 0.70
N LYS A 769 16.88 5.61 1.63
CA LYS A 769 16.83 5.92 3.06
C LYS A 769 17.57 7.22 3.37
N ALA A 770 18.76 7.43 2.80
CA ALA A 770 19.48 8.69 2.96
C ALA A 770 18.73 9.88 2.34
N LYS A 771 18.09 9.69 1.18
CA LYS A 771 17.37 10.77 0.48
C LYS A 771 16.05 11.14 1.16
N TYR A 772 15.33 10.17 1.73
CA TYR A 772 13.95 10.33 2.21
C TYR A 772 13.77 10.02 3.71
N GLY A 773 14.87 9.80 4.45
CA GLY A 773 14.87 9.51 5.88
C GLY A 773 14.73 10.75 6.78
N GLY A 774 14.78 11.95 6.21
CA GLY A 774 14.76 13.22 6.93
C GLY A 774 16.09 13.96 6.88
N ASN A 775 16.05 15.24 7.28
CA ASN A 775 17.26 16.03 7.46
C ASN A 775 17.93 15.65 8.79
N ASP A 776 18.68 14.56 8.81
CA ASP A 776 19.70 14.39 9.85
C ASP A 776 20.77 15.46 9.61
N LYS A 777 20.59 16.64 10.21
CA LYS A 777 21.75 17.44 10.57
C LYS A 777 22.55 16.58 11.54
N LYS A 778 23.75 16.19 11.09
CA LYS A 778 24.83 15.70 11.95
C LYS A 778 24.90 16.42 13.28
#